data_AF-A0A0A2L2C2-F1
#
_entry.id   AF-A0A0A2L2C2-F1
#
_cell.length_a   1.000
_cell.length_b   1.000
_cell.length_c   1.000
_cell.angle_alpha   90.00
_cell.angle_beta   90.00
_cell.angle_gamma   90.00
#
_symmetry.space_group_name_H-M   'P 1'
#
loop_
_entity.id
_entity.type
_entity.pdbx_description
1 polymer ?
#
loop_
_entity_poly.entity_id
_entity_poly.type
_entity_poly.pdbx_seq_one_letter_code
_entity_poly.pdbx_strand_id
1 'polypeptide(L)'
;MDKLPVEILSKIIDQLAPREKVQLQSVSKKFFAIARDNNQWRLHCYEESWAARQAARSAARSSESVISEATLSLTTLGQESLLDIIQPSAPPANGDSYDIGELSWSERARAAAEWDSSAEGERVDWYSEYVARHGPISISWVEQPSVRKGDGKRGQSSEVKGMGLLKDWSSARQNKIIAPLEDGSVCIWDLNHSHSTDSQANKGKILGVSEPGILMTNMSGRRDHSPSKTSLEFINLGEGVSIDSLRQRAYLAVGNVLNEVDLETLKVISQQRYPWSIFALSQETDYSVPLTLATTLSLQIYDSRLSAVEEEEAISLRCERVASPNTPALGIFALSDSPLFQLQSNGQPPIRIRSPGPSDTGANYAPLFQPGPLSILHPPAPYVNTILLAGRFPSILCYDRRYFPRLQTTVHSGGRLCGLASVPAPRFPVFSDSTYPESHSVVACGDYNGRGSLELYNLKPVSEEDHSPSNMTSTLNPEYKNRQSAASSKLLSVGSHGNRIVFSDAEGNIKWTERNGRSEVRRWNINTSQPQIPFGRRTQQPSSQTEEDQRPRGLWPSQSPGNNEVARKILPTGGNLTGDELLIWTGERIGRLNFSIPADYEMEVDGKEVDEDDGVFMHAEVDEATREEMRHRRRDDWEREQRYGDYMRRALERQADEVRWMGNRGLG
;
A
#
# COMPACT_ATOMS: atom_id res chain seq x y z
N MET A 1 42.55 8.75 0.64
CA MET A 1 41.13 9.02 0.96
C MET A 1 40.80 8.81 2.44
N ASP A 2 41.35 7.80 3.12
CA ASP A 2 41.04 7.56 4.55
C ASP A 2 41.48 8.64 5.53
N LYS A 3 42.48 9.44 5.16
CA LYS A 3 43.04 10.55 5.96
C LYS A 3 42.28 11.88 5.81
N LEU A 4 41.27 11.95 4.94
CA LEU A 4 40.49 13.18 4.75
C LEU A 4 39.42 13.32 5.85
N PRO A 5 39.21 14.54 6.38
CA PRO A 5 38.10 14.87 7.26
C PRO A 5 36.76 14.51 6.62
N VAL A 6 35.79 14.11 7.45
CA VAL A 6 34.46 13.65 6.99
C VAL A 6 33.70 14.77 6.30
N GLU A 7 33.93 16.02 6.71
CA GLU A 7 33.31 17.24 6.21
C GLU A 7 33.74 17.57 4.77
N ILE A 8 34.98 17.24 4.42
CA ILE A 8 35.48 17.41 3.04
C ILE A 8 34.90 16.31 2.17
N LEU A 9 34.88 15.07 2.68
CA LEU A 9 34.31 13.94 1.96
C LEU A 9 32.80 14.13 1.71
N SER A 10 32.05 14.65 2.68
CA SER A 10 30.62 14.93 2.50
C SER A 10 30.38 15.95 1.40
N LYS A 11 31.13 17.06 1.37
CA LYS A 11 31.04 18.08 0.33
C LYS A 11 31.39 17.56 -1.07
N ILE A 12 32.37 16.67 -1.18
CA ILE A 12 32.71 16.03 -2.46
C ILE A 12 31.56 15.12 -2.90
N ILE A 13 31.02 14.32 -1.97
CA ILE A 13 29.92 13.41 -2.25
C ILE A 13 28.62 14.17 -2.57
N ASP A 14 28.40 15.35 -1.99
CA ASP A 14 27.25 16.21 -2.30
C ASP A 14 27.15 16.55 -3.80
N GLN A 15 28.30 16.70 -4.48
CA GLN A 15 28.38 17.06 -5.90
C GLN A 15 28.16 15.87 -6.85
N LEU A 16 28.15 14.63 -6.33
CA LEU A 16 28.03 13.44 -7.16
C LEU A 16 26.58 13.14 -7.52
N ALA A 17 26.38 12.60 -8.71
CA ALA A 17 25.07 12.13 -9.16
C ALA A 17 24.62 10.91 -8.33
N PRO A 18 23.30 10.66 -8.17
CA PRO A 18 22.79 9.50 -7.44
C PRO A 18 23.42 8.16 -7.84
N ARG A 19 23.69 7.96 -9.14
CA ARG A 19 24.35 6.74 -9.66
C ARG A 19 25.78 6.57 -9.13
N GLU A 20 26.56 7.64 -9.13
CA GLU A 20 27.94 7.65 -8.64
C GLU A 20 27.98 7.46 -7.12
N LYS A 21 27.04 8.05 -6.39
CA LYS A 21 26.87 7.82 -4.94
C LYS A 21 26.62 6.35 -4.63
N VAL A 22 25.77 5.66 -5.41
CA VAL A 22 25.53 4.23 -5.23
C VAL A 22 26.78 3.40 -5.52
N GLN A 23 27.54 3.73 -6.56
CA GLN A 23 28.81 3.04 -6.83
C GLN A 23 29.82 3.22 -5.68
N LEU A 24 29.87 4.40 -5.05
CA LEU A 24 30.73 4.63 -3.89
C LEU A 24 30.33 3.81 -2.66
N GLN A 25 29.06 3.38 -2.54
CA GLN A 25 28.60 2.55 -1.43
C GLN A 25 29.31 1.18 -1.39
N SER A 26 29.74 0.64 -2.53
CA SER A 26 30.43 -0.66 -2.59
C SER A 26 31.92 -0.59 -2.28
N VAL A 27 32.51 0.61 -2.25
CA VAL A 27 33.97 0.80 -2.14
C VAL A 27 34.48 0.68 -0.70
N SER A 28 33.77 1.23 0.28
CA SER A 28 34.18 1.20 1.69
C SER A 28 33.00 1.43 2.63
N LYS A 29 33.06 0.87 3.85
CA LYS A 29 32.07 1.13 4.92
C LYS A 29 31.93 2.61 5.27
N LYS A 30 33.03 3.38 5.20
CA LYS A 30 33.02 4.83 5.46
C LYS A 30 32.27 5.57 4.37
N PHE A 31 32.52 5.23 3.11
CA PHE A 31 31.80 5.80 1.97
C PHE A 31 30.35 5.36 1.92
N PHE A 32 30.05 4.11 2.29
CA PHE A 32 28.69 3.60 2.45
C PHE A 32 27.87 4.47 3.42
N ALA A 33 28.42 4.77 4.60
CA ALA A 33 27.73 5.59 5.60
C ALA A 33 27.48 7.02 5.12
N ILE A 34 28.48 7.67 4.48
CA ILE A 34 28.36 9.06 4.03
C ILE A 34 27.47 9.16 2.78
N ALA A 35 27.61 8.23 1.82
CA ALA A 35 26.78 8.18 0.62
C ALA A 35 25.33 7.73 0.89
N ARG A 36 25.04 7.26 2.11
CA ARG A 36 23.68 6.99 2.62
C ARG A 36 23.16 8.06 3.57
N ASP A 37 23.67 9.29 3.51
CA ASP A 37 23.08 10.37 4.29
C ASP A 37 21.61 10.60 3.89
N ASN A 38 20.72 10.46 4.87
CA ASN A 38 19.28 10.51 4.69
C ASN A 38 18.81 11.89 4.20
N ASN A 39 19.48 12.97 4.63
CA ASN A 39 19.15 14.33 4.22
C ASN A 39 19.45 14.57 2.74
N GLN A 40 20.56 14.03 2.24
CA GLN A 40 20.90 14.10 0.82
C GLN A 40 19.89 13.34 -0.02
N TRP A 41 19.54 12.11 0.36
CA TRP A 41 18.55 11.32 -0.40
C TRP A 41 17.15 11.94 -0.38
N ARG A 42 16.77 12.62 0.72
CA ARG A 42 15.53 13.42 0.77
C ARG A 42 15.56 14.56 -0.24
N LEU A 43 16.69 15.27 -0.32
CA LEU A 43 16.87 16.37 -1.28
C LEU A 43 16.76 15.86 -2.72
N HIS A 44 17.41 14.74 -3.06
CA HIS A 44 17.29 14.10 -4.37
C HIS A 44 15.84 13.73 -4.72
N CYS A 45 15.08 13.20 -3.76
CA CYS A 45 13.66 12.93 -3.94
C CYS A 45 12.84 14.21 -4.18
N TYR A 46 13.16 15.31 -3.48
CA TYR A 46 12.49 16.59 -3.63
C TYR A 46 12.77 17.24 -4.99
N GLU A 47 14.03 17.29 -5.44
CA GLU A 47 14.44 17.97 -6.67
C GLU A 47 13.75 17.37 -7.92
N GLU A 48 13.52 16.05 -7.93
CA GLU A 48 12.80 15.37 -9.02
C GLU A 48 11.26 15.40 -8.85
N SER A 49 10.77 15.86 -7.69
CA SER A 49 9.34 15.91 -7.38
C SER A 49 8.58 16.93 -8.26
N TRP A 50 7.26 16.78 -8.29
CA TRP A 50 6.40 17.79 -8.94
C TRP A 50 6.43 19.13 -8.20
N ALA A 51 6.63 19.12 -6.88
CA ALA A 51 6.68 20.32 -6.05
C ALA A 51 7.88 21.21 -6.40
N ALA A 52 9.08 20.62 -6.55
CA ALA A 52 10.27 21.36 -6.99
C ALA A 52 10.09 21.94 -8.40
N ARG A 53 9.53 21.17 -9.34
CA ARG A 53 9.19 21.65 -10.69
C ARG A 53 8.19 22.81 -10.67
N GLN A 54 7.20 22.78 -9.77
CA GLN A 54 6.25 23.87 -9.63
C GLN A 54 6.91 25.11 -9.01
N ALA A 55 7.74 24.95 -7.98
CA ALA A 55 8.49 26.03 -7.36
C ALA A 55 9.42 26.72 -8.37
N ALA A 56 10.15 25.96 -9.19
CA ALA A 56 11.01 26.48 -10.24
C ALA A 56 10.22 27.28 -11.31
N ARG A 57 9.04 26.80 -11.71
CA ARG A 57 8.16 27.53 -12.65
C ARG A 57 7.63 28.83 -12.04
N SER A 58 7.28 28.83 -10.76
CA SER A 58 6.83 30.03 -10.06
C SER A 58 7.97 31.05 -9.92
N ALA A 59 9.19 30.61 -9.62
CA ALA A 59 10.38 31.45 -9.56
C ALA A 59 10.69 32.10 -10.92
N ALA A 60 10.68 31.32 -12.01
CA ALA A 60 10.88 31.83 -13.37
C ALA A 60 9.82 32.88 -13.75
N ARG A 61 8.56 32.67 -13.37
CA ARG A 61 7.48 33.64 -13.58
C ARG A 61 7.62 34.91 -12.75
N SER A 62 8.10 34.82 -11.51
CA SER A 62 8.40 36.00 -10.70
C SER A 62 9.57 36.81 -11.26
N SER A 63 10.56 36.15 -11.87
CA SER A 63 11.66 36.84 -12.54
C SER A 63 11.21 37.56 -13.82
N GLU A 64 10.23 37.03 -14.55
CA GLU A 64 9.62 37.72 -15.70
C GLU A 64 8.66 38.85 -15.30
N SER A 65 7.95 38.73 -14.17
CA SER A 65 7.00 39.75 -13.70
C SER A 65 7.67 41.01 -13.12
N VAL A 66 8.92 40.90 -12.63
CA VAL A 66 9.69 42.06 -12.15
C VAL A 66 10.06 43.04 -13.28
N ILE A 67 10.01 42.61 -14.54
CA ILE A 67 10.30 43.48 -15.70
C ILE A 67 9.02 44.15 -16.25
N SER A 68 7.82 43.67 -15.92
CA SER A 68 6.56 44.15 -16.53
C SER A 68 5.59 44.90 -15.60
N GLU A 69 5.78 44.88 -14.27
CA GLU A 69 4.92 45.62 -13.33
C GLU A 69 5.69 46.70 -12.54
N ALA A 70 6.35 47.63 -13.25
CA ALA A 70 6.86 48.86 -12.67
C ALA A 70 5.76 49.94 -12.52
N THR A 71 4.55 49.55 -12.07
CA THR A 71 3.49 50.49 -11.65
C THR A 71 2.71 49.94 -10.46
N LEU A 72 3.40 49.61 -9.37
CA LEU A 72 2.74 49.48 -8.06
C LEU A 72 2.74 50.84 -7.36
N SER A 73 1.55 51.26 -6.95
CA SER A 73 1.27 52.57 -6.33
C SER A 73 2.12 52.82 -5.08
N LEU A 74 2.77 53.98 -5.05
CA LEU A 74 3.69 54.51 -4.03
C LEU A 74 3.11 54.68 -2.60
N THR A 75 1.89 54.21 -2.32
CA THR A 75 1.18 54.48 -1.07
C THR A 75 1.26 53.35 -0.04
N THR A 76 1.90 52.22 -0.36
CA THR A 76 1.99 51.04 0.54
C THR A 76 3.39 50.70 1.05
N LEU A 77 4.44 51.39 0.60
CA LEU A 77 5.78 51.27 1.19
C LEU A 77 5.85 52.13 2.46
N GLY A 78 6.07 51.50 3.61
CA GLY A 78 6.46 52.20 4.84
C GLY A 78 7.79 52.94 4.67
N GLN A 79 8.05 53.92 5.54
CA GLN A 79 9.21 54.82 5.45
C GLN A 79 10.57 54.10 5.42
N GLU A 80 10.67 52.88 5.93
CA GLU A 80 11.91 52.10 5.92
C GLU A 80 12.31 51.62 4.51
N SER A 81 11.34 51.43 3.61
CA SER A 81 11.61 50.92 2.27
C SER A 81 11.98 52.02 1.24
N LEU A 82 11.87 53.30 1.60
CA LEU A 82 12.31 54.41 0.74
C LEU A 82 13.80 54.76 0.91
N LEU A 83 14.39 54.49 2.07
CA LEU A 83 15.81 54.74 2.30
C LEU A 83 16.70 53.78 1.50
N ASP A 84 16.25 52.53 1.32
CA ASP A 84 16.94 51.53 0.49
C ASP A 84 16.88 51.82 -1.02
N ILE A 85 15.90 52.62 -1.48
CA ILE A 85 15.78 53.02 -2.89
C ILE A 85 16.64 54.25 -3.21
N ILE A 86 16.88 55.13 -2.21
CA ILE A 86 17.58 56.40 -2.41
C ILE A 86 19.10 56.28 -2.20
N GLN A 87 19.57 55.27 -1.46
CA GLN A 87 20.99 55.00 -1.28
C GLN A 87 21.40 53.64 -1.87
N PRO A 88 22.03 53.59 -3.06
CA PRO A 88 22.68 52.37 -3.50
C PRO A 88 23.87 52.12 -2.57
N SER A 89 23.70 51.18 -1.62
CA SER A 89 24.81 50.67 -0.83
C SER A 89 25.86 50.09 -1.78
N ALA A 90 27.10 50.53 -1.60
CA ALA A 90 28.22 50.12 -2.43
C ALA A 90 28.34 48.59 -2.49
N PRO A 91 28.66 48.01 -3.66
CA PRO A 91 28.80 46.56 -3.77
C PRO A 91 29.94 46.09 -2.85
N PRO A 92 29.78 44.97 -2.13
CA PRO A 92 30.92 44.34 -1.49
C PRO A 92 31.90 43.95 -2.58
N ALA A 93 33.03 44.65 -2.63
CA ALA A 93 34.17 44.26 -3.41
C ALA A 93 34.73 42.97 -2.80
N ASN A 94 34.34 41.83 -3.36
CA ASN A 94 35.18 40.65 -3.55
C ASN A 94 34.44 39.69 -4.49
N GLY A 95 35.14 39.29 -5.55
CA GLY A 95 34.57 38.57 -6.68
C GLY A 95 33.96 37.22 -6.31
N ASP A 96 32.94 36.82 -7.08
CA ASP A 96 33.05 35.66 -7.95
C ASP A 96 31.83 35.59 -8.89
N SER A 97 32.12 35.08 -10.09
CA SER A 97 31.25 34.52 -11.14
C SER A 97 29.75 34.83 -11.20
N TYR A 98 29.32 35.24 -12.40
CA TYR A 98 27.95 35.12 -12.91
C TYR A 98 27.32 33.75 -12.60
N ASP A 99 26.47 33.66 -11.58
CA ASP A 99 25.59 32.50 -11.36
C ASP A 99 24.13 32.89 -11.54
N ILE A 100 23.50 32.24 -12.52
CA ILE A 100 22.09 32.35 -12.84
C ILE A 100 21.32 31.55 -11.79
N GLY A 101 20.70 32.23 -10.81
CA GLY A 101 19.48 31.79 -10.14
C GLY A 101 19.45 30.40 -9.47
N GLU A 102 20.58 29.82 -9.05
CA GLU A 102 20.57 28.58 -8.26
C GLU A 102 20.26 28.89 -6.79
N LEU A 103 19.14 28.35 -6.28
CA LEU A 103 18.78 28.42 -4.86
C LEU A 103 19.93 27.85 -4.00
N SER A 104 20.27 28.58 -2.93
CA SER A 104 21.28 28.13 -1.96
C SER A 104 20.92 26.73 -1.44
N TRP A 105 21.92 25.90 -1.17
CA TRP A 105 21.71 24.56 -0.61
C TRP A 105 20.81 24.58 0.63
N SER A 106 20.93 25.61 1.48
CA SER A 106 20.09 25.79 2.66
C SER A 106 18.61 25.99 2.33
N GLU A 107 18.31 26.72 1.25
CA GLU A 107 16.94 26.98 0.80
C GLU A 107 16.32 25.72 0.19
N ARG A 108 17.10 24.98 -0.61
CA ARG A 108 16.67 23.69 -1.18
C ARG A 108 16.43 22.65 -0.10
N ALA A 109 17.32 22.56 0.89
CA ALA A 109 17.17 21.66 2.02
C ALA A 109 15.92 22.00 2.87
N ARG A 110 15.64 23.30 3.07
CA ARG A 110 14.42 23.77 3.74
C ARG A 110 13.17 23.42 2.94
N ALA A 111 13.17 23.68 1.63
CA ALA A 111 12.04 23.34 0.77
C ALA A 111 11.78 21.83 0.71
N ALA A 112 12.84 21.01 0.70
CA ALA A 112 12.72 19.55 0.80
C ALA A 112 12.15 19.09 2.15
N ALA A 113 12.46 19.79 3.25
CA ALA A 113 11.87 19.51 4.56
C ALA A 113 10.40 19.95 4.66
N GLU A 114 10.01 21.04 4.00
CA GLU A 114 8.61 21.50 3.94
C GLU A 114 7.73 20.61 3.03
N TRP A 115 8.33 20.01 1.99
CA TRP A 115 7.66 19.05 1.11
C TRP A 115 7.45 17.68 1.77
N ASP A 116 8.28 17.34 2.74
CA ASP A 116 8.22 16.07 3.46
C ASP A 116 6.89 15.93 4.23
N SER A 117 6.13 14.89 3.90
CA SER A 117 4.83 14.58 4.53
C SER A 117 4.93 13.45 5.57
N SER A 118 6.14 13.17 6.05
CA SER A 118 6.39 12.23 7.15
C SER A 118 5.72 12.72 8.43
N ALA A 119 5.15 11.80 9.20
CA ALA A 119 4.58 12.13 10.50
C ALA A 119 5.70 12.48 11.51
N GLU A 120 5.37 13.23 12.56
CA GLU A 120 6.34 13.53 13.61
C GLU A 120 6.89 12.24 14.24
N GLY A 121 8.21 12.16 14.38
CA GLY A 121 8.89 10.95 14.88
C GLY A 121 8.96 9.78 13.90
N GLU A 122 8.49 9.94 12.65
CA GLU A 122 8.64 8.95 11.60
C GLU A 122 10.07 8.87 11.06
N ARG A 123 10.66 7.68 11.14
CA ARG A 123 11.94 7.39 10.48
C ARG A 123 11.67 6.90 9.07
N VAL A 124 11.83 7.79 8.09
CA VAL A 124 11.83 7.42 6.67
C VAL A 124 13.26 7.16 6.21
N ASP A 125 13.45 6.02 5.54
CA ASP A 125 14.67 5.73 4.78
C ASP A 125 14.54 6.32 3.38
N TRP A 126 15.13 7.50 3.17
CA TRP A 126 15.00 8.23 1.91
C TRP A 126 15.77 7.57 0.76
N TYR A 127 16.75 6.72 1.04
CA TYR A 127 17.41 5.94 0.00
C TYR A 127 16.45 4.89 -0.57
N SER A 128 15.77 4.14 0.31
CA SER A 128 14.69 3.20 -0.09
C SER A 128 13.56 3.91 -0.81
N GLU A 129 13.19 5.10 -0.32
CA GLU A 129 12.15 5.92 -0.94
C GLU A 129 12.56 6.41 -2.35
N TYR A 130 13.84 6.75 -2.56
CA TYR A 130 14.40 7.09 -3.87
C TYR A 130 14.40 5.88 -4.80
N VAL A 131 14.92 4.72 -4.35
CA VAL A 131 14.91 3.47 -5.13
C VAL A 131 13.49 3.09 -5.48
N ALA A 132 12.56 3.23 -4.54
CA ALA A 132 11.17 3.15 -4.85
C ALA A 132 10.90 4.18 -5.95
N ARG A 133 10.85 5.50 -5.74
CA ARG A 133 10.44 6.56 -6.71
C ARG A 133 11.01 6.44 -8.13
N HIS A 134 12.25 6.01 -8.29
CA HIS A 134 12.96 6.04 -9.57
C HIS A 134 13.30 4.65 -10.13
N GLY A 135 13.23 3.61 -9.30
CA GLY A 135 13.52 2.24 -9.71
C GLY A 135 12.49 1.71 -10.71
N PRO A 136 12.92 0.81 -11.63
CA PRO A 136 12.01 0.15 -12.56
C PRO A 136 11.01 -0.71 -11.78
N ILE A 137 9.76 -0.70 -12.23
CA ILE A 137 8.70 -1.52 -11.65
C ILE A 137 8.73 -2.89 -12.30
N SER A 138 8.83 -3.96 -11.51
CA SER A 138 8.67 -5.32 -12.02
C SER A 138 7.58 -6.07 -11.25
N ILE A 139 6.91 -7.00 -11.93
CA ILE A 139 5.88 -7.86 -11.35
C ILE A 139 6.30 -9.32 -11.51
N SER A 140 6.22 -10.06 -10.41
CA SER A 140 6.40 -11.52 -10.38
C SER A 140 5.15 -12.17 -9.83
N TRP A 141 4.69 -13.26 -10.44
CA TRP A 141 3.52 -13.99 -9.96
C TRP A 141 3.93 -15.07 -8.97
N VAL A 142 3.16 -15.24 -7.89
CA VAL A 142 3.41 -16.35 -6.96
C VAL A 142 3.03 -17.69 -7.59
N GLU A 143 3.63 -18.76 -7.11
CA GLU A 143 3.34 -20.11 -7.56
C GLU A 143 1.83 -20.41 -7.45
N GLN A 144 1.21 -20.81 -8.56
CA GLN A 144 -0.21 -21.14 -8.56
C GLN A 144 -0.45 -22.54 -7.95
N PRO A 145 -1.34 -22.66 -6.95
CA PRO A 145 -1.70 -23.95 -6.40
C PRO A 145 -2.41 -24.76 -7.49
N SER A 146 -2.03 -26.04 -7.62
CA SER A 146 -2.62 -26.94 -8.62
C SER A 146 -3.12 -28.21 -7.95
N VAL A 147 -4.34 -28.63 -8.31
CA VAL A 147 -4.88 -29.91 -7.86
C VAL A 147 -4.37 -31.00 -8.81
N ARG A 148 -3.48 -31.86 -8.31
CA ARG A 148 -3.04 -33.04 -9.06
C ARG A 148 -4.22 -33.98 -9.27
N LYS A 149 -4.79 -34.01 -10.48
CA LYS A 149 -5.64 -35.14 -10.90
C LYS A 149 -4.70 -36.32 -11.12
N GLY A 150 -4.96 -37.43 -10.42
CA GLY A 150 -4.16 -38.64 -10.49
C GLY A 150 -4.26 -39.29 -11.85
N ASP A 151 -3.57 -38.73 -12.86
CA ASP A 151 -3.26 -39.37 -14.14
C ASP A 151 -2.32 -38.46 -14.99
N GLY A 152 -1.09 -38.18 -14.52
CA GLY A 152 0.01 -37.57 -15.31
C GLY A 152 -0.20 -36.21 -16.02
N LYS A 153 -1.42 -35.66 -16.06
CA LYS A 153 -1.79 -34.40 -16.69
C LYS A 153 -1.59 -33.27 -15.69
N ARG A 154 -1.02 -32.14 -16.15
CA ARG A 154 -0.89 -30.91 -15.34
C ARG A 154 -2.25 -30.62 -14.68
N GLY A 155 -2.22 -30.51 -13.36
CA GLY A 155 -3.40 -30.24 -12.54
C GLY A 155 -4.08 -28.93 -12.95
N GLN A 156 -5.39 -28.84 -12.74
CA GLN A 156 -6.11 -27.58 -12.91
C GLN A 156 -5.61 -26.60 -11.84
N SER A 157 -5.22 -25.39 -12.25
CA SER A 157 -4.83 -24.32 -11.34
C SER A 157 -6.04 -23.90 -10.50
N SER A 158 -5.88 -23.89 -9.18
CA SER A 158 -6.90 -23.41 -8.25
C SER A 158 -6.88 -21.88 -8.21
N GLU A 159 -8.06 -21.27 -8.28
CA GLU A 159 -8.18 -19.82 -8.15
C GLU A 159 -8.04 -19.39 -6.70
N VAL A 160 -7.32 -18.28 -6.50
CA VAL A 160 -7.16 -17.63 -5.20
C VAL A 160 -8.30 -16.65 -4.96
N LYS A 161 -9.07 -16.84 -3.90
CA LYS A 161 -10.32 -16.06 -3.66
C LYS A 161 -10.13 -14.86 -2.71
N GLY A 162 -8.99 -14.70 -2.07
CA GLY A 162 -8.67 -13.55 -1.21
C GLY A 162 -7.18 -13.50 -0.87
N MET A 163 -6.76 -12.56 -0.04
CA MET A 163 -5.36 -12.46 0.37
C MET A 163 -5.22 -11.77 1.73
N GLY A 164 -4.35 -12.32 2.57
CA GLY A 164 -3.85 -11.73 3.81
C GLY A 164 -2.33 -11.84 3.88
N LEU A 165 -1.72 -10.96 4.67
CA LEU A 165 -0.27 -10.94 4.90
C LEU A 165 -0.03 -11.30 6.37
N LEU A 166 0.72 -12.38 6.59
CA LEU A 166 1.25 -12.74 7.88
C LEU A 166 2.62 -12.09 8.04
N LYS A 167 2.76 -11.17 8.99
CA LYS A 167 4.00 -10.45 9.24
C LYS A 167 4.79 -11.15 10.33
N ASP A 168 6.01 -11.55 10.00
CA ASP A 168 6.95 -12.02 11.01
C ASP A 168 7.68 -10.80 11.59
N TRP A 169 7.32 -10.48 12.83
CA TRP A 169 7.89 -9.38 13.59
C TRP A 169 9.24 -9.72 14.22
N SER A 170 9.69 -10.97 14.09
CA SER A 170 11.04 -11.35 14.49
C SER A 170 12.08 -10.66 13.58
N SER A 171 13.32 -10.59 14.03
CA SER A 171 14.42 -10.07 13.21
C SER A 171 14.63 -10.87 11.91
N ALA A 172 14.06 -12.08 11.80
CA ALA A 172 14.16 -12.92 10.61
C ALA A 172 13.24 -12.47 9.46
N ARG A 173 12.20 -11.66 9.71
CA ARG A 173 11.27 -11.11 8.70
C ARG A 173 10.73 -12.16 7.71
N GLN A 174 10.37 -13.34 8.21
CA GLN A 174 9.74 -14.42 7.46
C GLN A 174 8.24 -14.17 7.22
N ASN A 175 7.94 -13.08 6.51
CA ASN A 175 6.56 -12.79 6.12
C ASN A 175 6.02 -13.92 5.24
N LYS A 176 4.70 -14.15 5.29
CA LYS A 176 4.02 -15.17 4.47
C LYS A 176 2.73 -14.60 3.89
N ILE A 177 2.34 -15.09 2.72
CA ILE A 177 1.02 -14.80 2.14
C ILE A 177 0.09 -15.90 2.56
N ILE A 178 -1.11 -15.54 3.00
CA ILE A 178 -2.18 -16.49 3.33
C ILE A 178 -3.35 -16.22 2.41
N ALA A 179 -3.89 -17.25 1.78
CA ALA A 179 -5.10 -17.10 0.97
C ALA A 179 -6.03 -18.31 0.99
N PRO A 180 -7.36 -18.09 1.02
CA PRO A 180 -8.33 -19.13 0.72
C PRO A 180 -8.38 -19.43 -0.79
N LEU A 181 -8.50 -20.70 -1.13
CA LEU A 181 -8.65 -21.19 -2.50
C LEU A 181 -10.12 -21.51 -2.82
N GLU A 182 -10.41 -21.67 -4.11
CA GLU A 182 -11.75 -22.03 -4.60
C GLU A 182 -12.32 -23.33 -4.02
N ASP A 183 -11.47 -24.31 -3.75
CA ASP A 183 -11.87 -25.59 -3.17
C ASP A 183 -12.11 -25.54 -1.66
N GLY A 184 -11.99 -24.35 -1.03
CA GLY A 184 -12.13 -24.16 0.41
C GLY A 184 -10.91 -24.62 1.21
N SER A 185 -9.76 -24.84 0.57
CA SER A 185 -8.47 -24.96 1.26
C SER A 185 -7.83 -23.60 1.55
N VAL A 186 -6.80 -23.59 2.38
CA VAL A 186 -5.97 -22.42 2.71
C VAL A 186 -4.54 -22.70 2.26
N CYS A 187 -3.96 -21.78 1.50
CA CYS A 187 -2.61 -21.86 0.98
C CYS A 187 -1.71 -20.80 1.61
N ILE A 188 -0.45 -21.18 1.85
CA ILE A 188 0.60 -20.32 2.41
C ILE A 188 1.75 -20.23 1.41
N TRP A 189 2.22 -19.01 1.13
CA TRP A 189 3.43 -18.77 0.32
C TRP A 189 4.52 -18.06 1.13
N ASP A 190 5.76 -18.31 0.75
CA ASP A 190 6.93 -17.66 1.35
C ASP A 190 7.13 -16.22 0.85
N LEU A 191 7.30 -15.27 1.76
CA LEU A 191 7.71 -13.88 1.47
C LEU A 191 8.97 -13.48 2.26
N ASN A 192 9.82 -14.45 2.62
CA ASN A 192 11.04 -14.18 3.36
C ASN A 192 11.91 -13.10 2.67
N HIS A 193 12.42 -12.18 3.49
CA HIS A 193 13.21 -11.03 3.06
C HIS A 193 14.71 -11.30 3.02
N SER A 194 15.14 -12.55 3.27
CA SER A 194 16.57 -12.86 3.28
C SER A 194 17.22 -12.51 1.93
N HIS A 195 18.38 -11.84 2.03
CA HIS A 195 19.19 -11.39 0.91
C HIS A 195 20.11 -12.47 0.33
N SER A 196 20.05 -13.71 0.85
CA SER A 196 20.73 -14.82 0.20
C SER A 196 20.09 -15.12 -1.16
N THR A 197 20.91 -15.43 -2.16
CA THR A 197 20.46 -15.80 -3.52
C THR A 197 19.42 -16.94 -3.49
N ASP A 198 19.65 -17.94 -2.63
CA ASP A 198 18.75 -19.10 -2.46
C ASP A 198 17.38 -18.72 -1.87
N SER A 199 17.31 -17.67 -1.04
CA SER A 199 16.04 -17.24 -0.44
C SER A 199 15.22 -16.37 -1.38
N GLN A 200 15.85 -15.62 -2.29
CA GLN A 200 15.12 -14.89 -3.35
C GLN A 200 14.44 -15.86 -4.32
N ALA A 201 15.09 -16.99 -4.64
CA ALA A 201 14.53 -18.04 -5.49
C ALA A 201 13.33 -18.77 -4.87
N ASN A 202 13.19 -18.76 -3.55
CA ASN A 202 12.06 -19.37 -2.85
C ASN A 202 10.90 -18.41 -2.60
N LYS A 203 11.12 -17.11 -2.79
CA LYS A 203 10.11 -16.10 -2.55
C LYS A 203 8.96 -16.25 -3.55
N GLY A 204 7.75 -16.41 -3.04
CA GLY A 204 6.55 -16.69 -3.84
C GLY A 204 6.29 -18.17 -4.10
N LYS A 205 7.06 -19.10 -3.53
CA LYS A 205 6.76 -20.54 -3.56
C LYS A 205 5.74 -20.93 -2.50
N ILE A 206 5.00 -22.00 -2.77
CA ILE A 206 4.03 -22.57 -1.81
C ILE A 206 4.79 -23.27 -0.67
N LEU A 207 4.51 -22.85 0.56
CA LEU A 207 5.02 -23.49 1.78
C LEU A 207 4.11 -24.64 2.23
N GLY A 208 2.81 -24.50 2.03
CA GLY A 208 1.83 -25.51 2.42
C GLY A 208 0.42 -25.17 1.95
N VAL A 209 -0.39 -26.22 1.75
CA VAL A 209 -1.81 -26.13 1.44
C VAL A 209 -2.55 -27.06 2.40
N SER A 210 -3.63 -26.56 3.01
CA SER A 210 -4.47 -27.37 3.88
C SER A 210 -5.24 -28.44 3.10
N GLU A 211 -5.93 -29.33 3.82
CA GLU A 211 -6.90 -30.23 3.19
C GLU A 211 -7.98 -29.44 2.41
N PRO A 212 -8.45 -29.95 1.25
CA PRO A 212 -9.55 -29.35 0.52
C PRO A 212 -10.84 -29.30 1.33
N GLY A 213 -11.59 -28.20 1.23
CA GLY A 213 -12.91 -28.04 1.85
C GLY A 213 -12.91 -27.78 3.36
N ILE A 214 -11.77 -27.51 4.00
CA ILE A 214 -11.74 -27.21 5.45
C ILE A 214 -12.61 -26.00 5.82
N LEU A 215 -12.75 -25.03 4.92
CA LEU A 215 -13.59 -23.84 5.13
C LEU A 215 -15.09 -24.12 4.92
N MET A 216 -15.46 -25.33 4.49
CA MET A 216 -16.81 -25.70 4.03
C MET A 216 -17.46 -26.81 4.90
N THR A 217 -16.74 -27.37 5.87
CA THR A 217 -17.10 -28.59 6.64
C THR A 217 -18.48 -28.55 7.30
N ASN A 218 -18.92 -27.39 7.80
CA ASN A 218 -20.22 -27.22 8.46
C ASN A 218 -21.41 -26.95 7.52
N MET A 219 -21.20 -26.94 6.20
CA MET A 219 -22.27 -26.77 5.19
C MET A 219 -22.86 -28.11 4.69
N SER A 220 -22.40 -29.24 5.25
CA SER A 220 -22.62 -30.60 4.75
C SER A 220 -24.06 -31.16 4.87
N GLY A 221 -25.05 -30.36 5.29
CA GLY A 221 -26.45 -30.78 5.36
C GLY A 221 -27.17 -30.92 4.01
N ARG A 222 -26.59 -30.43 2.90
CA ARG A 222 -27.21 -30.52 1.57
C ARG A 222 -26.14 -30.68 0.49
N ARG A 223 -25.87 -31.94 0.10
CA ARG A 223 -25.05 -32.32 -1.06
C ARG A 223 -25.70 -31.82 -2.37
N ASP A 224 -25.57 -30.54 -2.66
CA ASP A 224 -25.80 -30.00 -3.99
C ASP A 224 -24.51 -29.28 -4.42
N HIS A 225 -23.51 -30.05 -4.85
CA HIS A 225 -22.28 -29.52 -5.45
C HIS A 225 -22.57 -28.94 -6.85
N SER A 226 -23.20 -27.77 -6.92
CA SER A 226 -23.20 -26.98 -8.15
C SER A 226 -22.09 -25.94 -8.08
N PRO A 227 -21.24 -25.81 -9.12
CA PRO A 227 -20.16 -24.80 -9.14
C PRO A 227 -20.70 -23.36 -9.03
N SER A 228 -21.98 -23.15 -9.38
CA SER A 228 -22.68 -21.87 -9.20
C SER A 228 -22.95 -21.51 -7.74
N LYS A 229 -23.13 -22.47 -6.82
CA LYS A 229 -23.36 -22.19 -5.40
C LYS A 229 -22.06 -21.85 -4.68
N THR A 230 -20.98 -22.59 -4.95
CA THR A 230 -19.65 -22.28 -4.39
C THR A 230 -19.14 -20.92 -4.85
N SER A 231 -19.40 -20.52 -6.10
CA SER A 231 -19.06 -19.17 -6.57
C SER A 231 -19.82 -18.05 -5.84
N LEU A 232 -21.05 -18.31 -5.38
CA LEU A 232 -21.86 -17.33 -4.64
C LEU A 232 -21.39 -17.17 -3.19
N GLU A 233 -20.83 -18.22 -2.60
CA GLU A 233 -20.36 -18.23 -1.20
C GLU A 233 -19.04 -17.46 -1.02
N PHE A 234 -18.23 -17.36 -2.07
CA PHE A 234 -16.97 -16.60 -2.08
C PHE A 234 -17.08 -15.17 -2.62
N ILE A 235 -18.31 -14.67 -2.84
CA ILE A 235 -18.52 -13.29 -3.33
C ILE A 235 -17.97 -12.29 -2.30
N ASN A 236 -16.88 -11.61 -2.68
CA ASN A 236 -16.17 -10.55 -1.92
C ASN A 236 -15.20 -11.00 -0.83
N LEU A 237 -14.59 -12.19 -0.95
CA LEU A 237 -13.55 -12.63 -0.02
C LEU A 237 -12.33 -11.70 0.10
N GLY A 238 -12.10 -10.78 -0.84
CA GLY A 238 -10.99 -9.82 -0.77
C GLY A 238 -10.87 -9.13 0.59
N GLU A 239 -11.98 -8.56 1.08
CA GLU A 239 -12.05 -7.90 2.41
C GLU A 239 -12.52 -8.87 3.52
N GLY A 240 -12.74 -10.14 3.18
CA GLY A 240 -13.15 -11.23 4.08
C GLY A 240 -11.98 -12.05 4.64
N VAL A 241 -10.74 -11.58 4.49
CA VAL A 241 -9.52 -12.21 5.03
C VAL A 241 -8.85 -11.24 5.99
N SER A 242 -8.70 -11.67 7.25
CA SER A 242 -7.95 -10.96 8.29
C SER A 242 -6.94 -11.90 8.94
N ILE A 243 -5.75 -11.40 9.23
CA ILE A 243 -4.64 -12.18 9.79
C ILE A 243 -4.26 -11.56 11.13
N ASP A 244 -4.07 -12.41 12.14
CA ASP A 244 -3.50 -12.05 13.43
C ASP A 244 -2.09 -12.64 13.48
N SER A 245 -1.09 -11.80 13.19
CA SER A 245 0.30 -12.22 13.14
C SER A 245 0.88 -12.50 14.53
N LEU A 246 0.30 -11.91 15.59
CA LEU A 246 0.72 -12.18 16.96
C LEU A 246 0.33 -13.59 17.40
N ARG A 247 -0.86 -14.06 17.01
CA ARG A 247 -1.35 -15.40 17.35
C ARG A 247 -1.11 -16.45 16.27
N GLN A 248 -0.57 -16.07 15.12
CA GLN A 248 -0.42 -16.94 13.95
C GLN A 248 -1.77 -17.56 13.53
N ARG A 249 -2.83 -16.73 13.49
CA ARG A 249 -4.19 -17.17 13.13
C ARG A 249 -4.70 -16.40 11.92
N ALA A 250 -5.51 -17.06 11.10
CA ALA A 250 -6.25 -16.44 10.02
C ALA A 250 -7.76 -16.53 10.27
N TYR A 251 -8.46 -15.41 10.05
CA TYR A 251 -9.90 -15.33 10.06
C TYR A 251 -10.41 -15.18 8.62
N LEU A 252 -11.17 -16.16 8.16
CA LEU A 252 -11.60 -16.32 6.77
C LEU A 252 -13.12 -16.41 6.71
N ALA A 253 -13.77 -15.42 6.10
CA ALA A 253 -15.21 -15.30 6.03
C ALA A 253 -15.77 -15.93 4.75
N VAL A 254 -16.35 -17.13 4.83
CA VAL A 254 -16.97 -17.81 3.68
C VAL A 254 -18.48 -17.73 3.79
N GLY A 255 -19.13 -17.01 2.88
CA GLY A 255 -20.56 -16.72 2.94
C GLY A 255 -20.94 -16.03 4.24
N ASN A 256 -21.68 -16.74 5.10
CA ASN A 256 -22.11 -16.28 6.42
C ASN A 256 -21.37 -16.96 7.58
N VAL A 257 -20.26 -17.65 7.32
CA VAL A 257 -19.47 -18.37 8.32
C VAL A 257 -18.09 -17.73 8.44
N LEU A 258 -17.70 -17.41 9.68
CA LEU A 258 -16.35 -17.02 10.03
C LEU A 258 -15.56 -18.27 10.42
N ASN A 259 -14.46 -18.53 9.73
CA ASN A 259 -13.54 -19.62 10.03
C ASN A 259 -12.30 -19.04 10.71
N GLU A 260 -11.95 -19.55 11.88
CA GLU A 260 -10.67 -19.31 12.53
C GLU A 260 -9.74 -20.49 12.22
N VAL A 261 -8.62 -20.21 11.56
CA VAL A 261 -7.64 -21.20 11.10
C VAL A 261 -6.32 -20.96 11.80
N ASP A 262 -5.78 -22.02 12.38
CA ASP A 262 -4.42 -22.04 12.88
C ASP A 262 -3.44 -22.15 11.71
N LEU A 263 -2.52 -21.19 11.59
CA LEU A 263 -1.58 -21.15 10.47
C LEU A 263 -0.38 -22.10 10.67
N GLU A 264 -0.12 -22.56 11.90
CA GLU A 264 0.92 -23.55 12.16
C GLU A 264 0.48 -24.95 11.75
N THR A 265 -0.75 -25.33 12.09
CA THR A 265 -1.29 -26.66 11.78
C THR A 265 -2.12 -26.72 10.50
N LEU A 266 -2.47 -25.57 9.91
CA LEU A 266 -3.38 -25.44 8.76
C LEU A 266 -4.74 -26.12 8.98
N LYS A 267 -5.24 -26.06 10.22
CA LYS A 267 -6.54 -26.62 10.62
C LYS A 267 -7.46 -25.54 11.15
N VAL A 268 -8.75 -25.77 10.97
CA VAL A 268 -9.80 -24.89 11.52
C VAL A 268 -9.94 -25.14 13.02
N ILE A 269 -9.76 -24.08 13.81
CA ILE A 269 -9.96 -24.07 15.26
C ILE A 269 -11.44 -23.88 15.58
N SER A 270 -12.07 -22.89 14.95
CA SER A 270 -13.45 -22.46 15.24
C SER A 270 -14.19 -22.08 13.97
N GLN A 271 -15.49 -22.36 13.94
CA GLN A 271 -16.41 -21.93 12.87
C GLN A 271 -17.66 -21.32 13.49
N GLN A 272 -17.87 -20.03 13.27
CA GLN A 272 -19.05 -19.33 13.77
C GLN A 272 -19.96 -18.86 12.64
N ARG A 273 -21.24 -19.22 12.72
CA ARG A 273 -22.24 -18.89 11.71
C ARG A 273 -23.04 -17.66 12.11
N TYR A 274 -23.17 -16.73 11.17
CA TYR A 274 -23.95 -15.51 11.33
C TYR A 274 -25.27 -15.58 10.53
N PRO A 275 -26.29 -14.79 10.89
CA PRO A 275 -27.57 -14.80 10.19
C PRO A 275 -27.49 -14.30 8.73
N TRP A 276 -26.50 -13.45 8.44
CA TRP A 276 -26.29 -12.84 7.12
C TRP A 276 -24.86 -13.03 6.65
N SER A 277 -24.64 -12.97 5.33
CA SER A 277 -23.31 -13.05 4.74
C SER A 277 -22.40 -11.95 5.26
N ILE A 278 -21.15 -12.32 5.54
CA ILE A 278 -20.08 -11.44 5.98
C ILE A 278 -19.45 -10.81 4.73
N PHE A 279 -19.27 -9.48 4.75
CA PHE A 279 -18.73 -8.72 3.62
C PHE A 279 -17.35 -8.13 3.89
N ALA A 280 -17.03 -7.84 5.16
CA ALA A 280 -15.77 -7.23 5.53
C ALA A 280 -15.35 -7.69 6.94
N LEU A 281 -14.04 -7.86 7.10
CA LEU A 281 -13.37 -8.08 8.37
C LEU A 281 -12.42 -6.90 8.66
N SER A 282 -12.19 -6.60 9.94
CA SER A 282 -11.21 -5.59 10.34
C SER A 282 -9.79 -6.02 9.96
N GLN A 283 -9.00 -5.06 9.46
CA GLN A 283 -7.58 -5.23 9.19
C GLN A 283 -6.77 -5.44 10.48
N GLU A 284 -5.58 -6.02 10.35
CA GLU A 284 -4.63 -6.16 11.46
C GLU A 284 -4.12 -4.79 11.96
N THR A 285 -3.98 -4.65 13.28
CA THR A 285 -3.52 -3.45 13.97
C THR A 285 -2.21 -3.66 14.71
N ASP A 286 -1.58 -2.57 15.13
CA ASP A 286 -0.42 -2.52 16.02
C ASP A 286 -0.72 -2.91 17.47
N TYR A 287 -1.98 -3.17 17.84
CA TYR A 287 -2.42 -3.60 19.17
C TYR A 287 -3.41 -4.77 19.08
N SER A 288 -3.57 -5.53 20.18
CA SER A 288 -4.49 -6.68 20.22
C SER A 288 -5.92 -6.24 20.53
N VAL A 289 -6.79 -6.27 19.51
CA VAL A 289 -8.24 -6.06 19.66
C VAL A 289 -9.06 -7.23 19.14
N PRO A 290 -10.30 -7.39 19.64
CA PRO A 290 -11.27 -8.29 19.03
C PRO A 290 -11.50 -7.97 17.55
N LEU A 291 -11.73 -9.01 16.75
CA LEU A 291 -12.05 -8.88 15.34
C LEU A 291 -13.40 -8.19 15.19
N THR A 292 -13.51 -7.18 14.34
CA THR A 292 -14.81 -6.62 13.96
C THR A 292 -15.20 -7.18 12.60
N LEU A 293 -16.42 -7.71 12.49
CA LEU A 293 -16.97 -8.24 11.25
C LEU A 293 -18.24 -7.50 10.88
N ALA A 294 -18.40 -7.23 9.59
CA ALA A 294 -19.59 -6.58 9.07
C ALA A 294 -20.32 -7.53 8.11
N THR A 295 -21.57 -7.81 8.44
CA THR A 295 -22.50 -8.56 7.61
C THR A 295 -23.33 -7.61 6.74
N THR A 296 -24.20 -8.16 5.89
CA THR A 296 -25.15 -7.36 5.09
C THR A 296 -25.95 -6.36 5.92
N LEU A 297 -26.33 -6.71 7.15
CA LEU A 297 -27.30 -5.97 7.97
C LEU A 297 -26.82 -5.73 9.42
N SER A 298 -25.61 -6.14 9.78
CA SER A 298 -25.11 -5.96 11.14
C SER A 298 -23.60 -5.77 11.19
N LEU A 299 -23.14 -4.97 12.15
CA LEU A 299 -21.75 -4.92 12.61
C LEU A 299 -21.66 -5.69 13.92
N GLN A 300 -20.63 -6.53 14.08
CA GLN A 300 -20.44 -7.37 15.26
C GLN A 300 -18.97 -7.41 15.67
N ILE A 301 -18.73 -7.62 16.97
CA ILE A 301 -17.40 -7.78 17.54
C ILE A 301 -17.25 -9.24 17.95
N TYR A 302 -16.25 -9.91 17.38
CA TYR A 302 -15.88 -11.28 17.67
C TYR A 302 -14.57 -11.32 18.46
N ASP A 303 -14.60 -11.86 19.67
CA ASP A 303 -13.40 -12.06 20.50
C ASP A 303 -13.03 -13.55 20.53
N SER A 304 -12.00 -13.91 19.77
CA SER A 304 -11.48 -15.29 19.70
C SER A 304 -10.85 -15.81 21.00
N ARG A 305 -10.80 -14.98 22.07
CA ARG A 305 -10.32 -15.38 23.40
C ARG A 305 -11.42 -15.93 24.30
N LEU A 306 -12.68 -15.88 23.87
CA LEU A 306 -13.80 -16.51 24.55
C LEU A 306 -14.17 -17.74 23.73
N SER A 307 -14.17 -18.94 24.32
CA SER A 307 -14.75 -20.09 23.61
C SER A 307 -16.25 -19.87 23.46
N ALA A 308 -16.87 -20.40 22.40
CA ALA A 308 -18.31 -20.23 22.15
C ALA A 308 -19.19 -20.67 23.34
N VAL A 309 -18.72 -21.67 24.09
CA VAL A 309 -19.37 -22.19 25.30
C VAL A 309 -19.08 -21.30 26.51
N GLU A 310 -17.86 -20.81 26.70
CA GLU A 310 -17.55 -19.86 27.77
C GLU A 310 -18.15 -18.47 27.53
N GLU A 311 -18.44 -18.09 26.29
CA GLU A 311 -19.20 -16.89 25.98
C GLU A 311 -20.64 -17.06 26.50
N GLU A 312 -21.30 -18.19 26.19
CA GLU A 312 -22.65 -18.52 26.65
C GLU A 312 -22.72 -18.79 28.18
N GLU A 313 -21.68 -19.40 28.75
CA GLU A 313 -21.57 -19.77 30.17
C GLU A 313 -21.06 -18.61 31.06
N ALA A 314 -20.15 -17.75 30.59
CA ALA A 314 -19.75 -16.54 31.33
C ALA A 314 -20.86 -15.48 31.33
N ILE A 315 -21.74 -15.50 30.32
CA ILE A 315 -23.02 -14.77 30.33
C ILE A 315 -23.93 -15.32 31.45
N SER A 316 -23.99 -16.64 31.62
CA SER A 316 -24.85 -17.32 32.61
C SER A 316 -24.33 -17.27 34.06
N LEU A 317 -23.01 -17.38 34.27
CA LEU A 317 -22.38 -17.49 35.59
C LEU A 317 -22.16 -16.14 36.29
N ARG A 318 -22.35 -15.01 35.60
CA ARG A 318 -22.28 -13.66 36.19
C ARG A 318 -23.58 -13.21 36.88
N CYS A 319 -24.62 -14.03 36.87
CA CYS A 319 -25.88 -13.78 37.57
C CYS A 319 -25.80 -13.88 39.11
N GLU A 320 -24.68 -14.35 39.69
CA GLU A 320 -24.53 -14.42 41.15
C GLU A 320 -23.11 -14.02 41.62
N ARG A 321 -22.75 -12.74 41.55
CA ARG A 321 -21.82 -12.20 42.58
C ARG A 321 -21.81 -10.69 42.68
N VAL A 322 -22.20 -10.21 43.86
CA VAL A 322 -22.07 -8.84 44.33
C VAL A 322 -20.59 -8.50 44.55
N ALA A 323 -20.16 -7.34 44.05
CA ALA A 323 -18.80 -6.83 44.15
C ALA A 323 -18.46 -6.36 45.58
N SER A 324 -17.20 -6.52 45.97
CA SER A 324 -16.57 -5.74 47.05
C SER A 324 -15.11 -5.42 46.71
N PRO A 325 -14.53 -4.34 47.28
CA PRO A 325 -13.39 -3.63 46.68
C PRO A 325 -12.02 -3.85 47.37
N ASN A 326 -10.96 -3.68 46.57
CA ASN A 326 -9.60 -3.18 46.83
C ASN A 326 -8.76 -3.68 48.02
N THR A 327 -7.54 -4.17 47.76
CA THR A 327 -6.25 -3.59 48.24
C THR A 327 -5.01 -4.22 47.55
N PRO A 328 -3.85 -3.53 47.50
CA PRO A 328 -2.70 -3.83 46.63
C PRO A 328 -1.50 -4.48 47.37
N ALA A 329 -0.57 -5.13 46.63
CA ALA A 329 0.79 -5.40 47.11
C ALA A 329 1.79 -5.65 45.96
N LEU A 330 3.05 -5.31 46.25
CA LEU A 330 4.22 -5.07 45.39
C LEU A 330 4.92 -6.36 44.86
N GLY A 331 5.71 -6.21 43.78
CA GLY A 331 6.99 -6.93 43.68
C GLY A 331 7.49 -7.43 42.31
N ILE A 332 8.20 -6.56 41.57
CA ILE A 332 9.47 -6.81 40.84
C ILE A 332 9.48 -7.86 39.70
N PHE A 333 9.46 -7.42 38.43
CA PHE A 333 10.32 -7.89 37.32
C PHE A 333 10.32 -6.84 36.17
N ALA A 334 11.35 -6.89 35.32
CA ALA A 334 11.94 -5.78 34.55
C ALA A 334 11.07 -5.14 33.44
N LEU A 335 11.38 -3.87 33.17
CA LEU A 335 10.57 -2.86 32.49
C LEU A 335 10.52 -2.99 30.96
N SER A 336 9.31 -2.79 30.42
CA SER A 336 9.05 -2.25 29.07
C SER A 336 7.75 -1.44 29.15
N ASP A 337 7.84 -0.12 28.98
CA ASP A 337 6.86 0.85 29.47
C ASP A 337 5.86 1.35 28.39
N SER A 338 5.07 0.44 27.82
CA SER A 338 3.81 0.84 27.17
C SER A 338 2.62 0.20 27.91
N PRO A 339 1.61 0.99 28.34
CA PRO A 339 0.50 0.49 29.15
C PRO A 339 -0.41 -0.50 28.39
N LEU A 340 -0.29 -0.55 27.06
CA LEU A 340 -1.04 -1.46 26.17
C LEU A 340 -0.33 -2.81 25.93
N PHE A 341 0.94 -2.95 26.34
CA PHE A 341 1.71 -4.19 26.25
C PHE A 341 2.23 -4.72 27.60
N GLN A 342 1.91 -4.06 28.72
CA GLN A 342 2.28 -4.54 30.06
C GLN A 342 1.63 -5.88 30.37
N LEU A 343 2.40 -6.97 30.40
CA LEU A 343 2.02 -8.16 31.17
C LEU A 343 1.57 -7.69 32.56
N GLN A 344 0.34 -8.01 32.97
CA GLN A 344 -0.15 -7.70 34.31
C GLN A 344 0.85 -8.26 35.34
N SER A 345 0.95 -7.65 36.51
CA SER A 345 1.88 -8.02 37.59
C SER A 345 1.80 -9.48 38.07
N ASN A 346 0.80 -10.24 37.60
CA ASN A 346 0.54 -11.66 37.84
C ASN A 346 0.99 -12.60 36.70
N GLY A 347 1.64 -12.10 35.64
CA GLY A 347 2.02 -12.88 34.46
C GLY A 347 0.93 -13.01 33.38
N GLN A 348 -0.18 -12.28 33.48
CA GLN A 348 -1.25 -12.28 32.48
C GLN A 348 -0.98 -11.28 31.34
N PRO A 349 -1.46 -11.52 30.11
CA PRO A 349 -1.28 -10.59 28.99
C PRO A 349 -1.83 -9.18 29.27
N PRO A 350 -1.40 -8.18 28.47
CA PRO A 350 -1.70 -6.77 28.68
C PRO A 350 -3.14 -6.34 28.84
N ILE A 351 -3.34 -5.15 29.45
CA ILE A 351 -4.66 -4.56 29.73
C ILE A 351 -5.47 -4.55 28.44
N ARG A 352 -6.37 -5.54 28.42
CA ARG A 352 -7.17 -5.96 27.30
C ARG A 352 -8.23 -4.91 27.05
N ILE A 353 -8.26 -4.28 25.86
CA ILE A 353 -9.38 -3.43 25.45
C ILE A 353 -10.58 -4.36 25.30
N ARG A 354 -11.42 -4.41 26.33
CA ARG A 354 -12.59 -5.28 26.39
C ARG A 354 -13.75 -4.63 25.65
N SER A 355 -14.59 -5.46 25.05
CA SER A 355 -15.93 -5.09 24.59
C SER A 355 -16.77 -4.54 25.76
N PRO A 356 -17.83 -3.76 25.47
CA PRO A 356 -18.75 -3.26 26.49
C PRO A 356 -19.44 -4.44 27.19
N GLY A 357 -19.68 -4.30 28.49
CA GLY A 357 -20.39 -5.31 29.27
C GLY A 357 -21.86 -5.45 28.79
N PRO A 358 -22.44 -6.66 28.77
CA PRO A 358 -23.78 -6.93 28.27
C PRO A 358 -24.88 -6.59 29.29
N SER A 359 -24.78 -5.45 29.99
CA SER A 359 -25.78 -5.06 31.00
C SER A 359 -27.10 -4.56 30.42
N ASP A 360 -27.18 -4.34 29.11
CA ASP A 360 -28.41 -3.94 28.43
C ASP A 360 -28.97 -5.09 27.60
N THR A 361 -30.21 -5.46 27.89
CA THR A 361 -31.02 -6.47 27.19
C THR A 361 -31.45 -5.97 25.79
N GLY A 362 -30.48 -5.58 24.97
CA GLY A 362 -30.67 -5.06 23.61
C GLY A 362 -29.44 -5.33 22.73
N ALA A 363 -29.61 -6.18 21.71
CA ALA A 363 -28.71 -6.48 20.59
C ALA A 363 -27.20 -6.19 20.76
N ASN A 364 -26.37 -7.24 20.93
CA ASN A 364 -24.90 -7.22 20.85
C ASN A 364 -24.33 -6.86 19.45
N TYR A 365 -25.14 -6.27 18.58
CA TYR A 365 -24.80 -5.95 17.20
C TYR A 365 -25.34 -4.57 16.85
N ALA A 366 -24.59 -3.81 16.05
CA ALA A 366 -25.11 -2.57 15.49
C ALA A 366 -25.87 -2.89 14.21
N PRO A 367 -27.16 -2.56 14.09
CA PRO A 367 -27.89 -2.77 12.85
C PRO A 367 -27.32 -1.85 11.75
N LEU A 368 -27.12 -2.42 10.57
CA LEU A 368 -26.69 -1.71 9.37
C LEU A 368 -27.83 -1.69 8.36
N PHE A 369 -28.03 -0.55 7.72
CA PHE A 369 -28.99 -0.40 6.63
C PHE A 369 -28.32 -0.73 5.30
N GLN A 370 -29.08 -1.32 4.37
CA GLN A 370 -28.61 -1.47 3.00
C GLN A 370 -28.47 -0.08 2.35
N PRO A 371 -27.44 0.12 1.50
CA PRO A 371 -26.55 -0.89 0.93
C PRO A 371 -25.35 -1.28 1.83
N GLY A 372 -24.79 -2.48 1.63
CA GLY A 372 -23.89 -3.13 2.60
C GLY A 372 -22.48 -2.53 2.78
N PRO A 373 -21.82 -2.87 3.91
CA PRO A 373 -20.45 -2.47 4.24
C PRO A 373 -19.41 -3.15 3.34
N LEU A 374 -18.24 -2.50 3.16
CA LEU A 374 -17.15 -3.03 2.33
C LEU A 374 -15.78 -2.98 3.00
N SER A 375 -15.52 -2.04 3.91
CA SER A 375 -14.21 -1.92 4.55
C SER A 375 -14.35 -1.48 6.01
N ILE A 376 -13.58 -2.13 6.89
CA ILE A 376 -13.50 -1.85 8.32
C ILE A 376 -12.06 -1.50 8.65
N LEU A 377 -11.84 -0.32 9.19
CA LEU A 377 -10.53 0.12 9.64
C LEU A 377 -10.53 0.33 11.15
N HIS A 378 -9.54 -0.28 11.78
CA HIS A 378 -9.14 0.01 13.13
C HIS A 378 -7.90 0.91 13.04
N PRO A 379 -7.99 2.21 13.38
CA PRO A 379 -6.85 3.10 13.27
C PRO A 379 -5.73 2.69 14.23
N PRO A 380 -4.46 3.02 13.93
CA PRO A 380 -3.33 2.71 14.80
C PRO A 380 -3.42 3.44 16.14
N ALA A 381 -2.61 3.01 17.10
CA ALA A 381 -2.47 3.73 18.36
C ALA A 381 -2.09 5.21 18.08
N PRO A 382 -2.69 6.17 18.81
CA PRO A 382 -3.39 6.02 20.09
C PRO A 382 -4.91 5.81 20.00
N TYR A 383 -5.51 5.72 18.81
CA TYR A 383 -6.97 5.65 18.61
C TYR A 383 -7.54 4.22 18.74
N VAL A 384 -7.14 3.53 19.80
CA VAL A 384 -7.37 2.09 20.01
C VAL A 384 -8.82 1.70 20.28
N ASN A 385 -9.71 2.67 20.48
CA ASN A 385 -11.15 2.45 20.69
C ASN A 385 -11.99 2.75 19.43
N THR A 386 -11.41 3.37 18.40
CA THR A 386 -12.14 3.81 17.22
C THR A 386 -12.31 2.67 16.21
N ILE A 387 -13.53 2.48 15.70
CA ILE A 387 -13.85 1.63 14.56
C ILE A 387 -14.46 2.49 13.46
N LEU A 388 -13.85 2.46 12.27
CA LEU A 388 -14.35 3.15 11.09
C LEU A 388 -14.93 2.14 10.10
N LEU A 389 -16.15 2.42 9.64
CA LEU A 389 -16.87 1.57 8.69
C LEU A 389 -17.24 2.37 7.44
N ALA A 390 -16.84 1.85 6.29
CA ALA A 390 -17.18 2.38 4.97
C ALA A 390 -17.86 1.31 4.10
N GLY A 391 -18.64 1.74 3.11
CA GLY A 391 -19.29 0.81 2.20
C GLY A 391 -20.06 1.49 1.09
N ARG A 392 -21.11 0.80 0.62
CA ARG A 392 -21.95 1.26 -0.49
C ARG A 392 -22.89 2.43 -0.12
N PHE A 393 -22.77 2.97 1.09
CA PHE A 393 -23.50 4.13 1.61
C PHE A 393 -22.61 5.39 1.61
N PRO A 394 -23.19 6.61 1.58
CA PRO A 394 -22.46 7.84 1.28
C PRO A 394 -21.68 8.45 2.46
N SER A 395 -21.44 7.70 3.54
CA SER A 395 -20.85 8.22 4.77
C SER A 395 -19.84 7.22 5.35
N ILE A 396 -18.92 7.69 6.17
CA ILE A 396 -18.11 6.85 7.05
C ILE A 396 -18.81 6.83 8.42
N LEU A 397 -19.09 5.64 8.94
CA LEU A 397 -19.68 5.46 10.26
C LEU A 397 -18.57 5.25 11.29
N CYS A 398 -18.59 6.02 12.37
CA CYS A 398 -17.61 5.95 13.43
C CYS A 398 -18.24 5.36 14.68
N TYR A 399 -17.71 4.25 15.15
CA TYR A 399 -18.09 3.60 16.40
C TYR A 399 -16.95 3.67 17.41
N ASP A 400 -17.31 3.70 18.69
CA ASP A 400 -16.35 3.51 19.78
C ASP A 400 -16.57 2.10 20.36
N ARG A 401 -15.50 1.33 20.46
CA ARG A 401 -15.49 -0.03 21.03
C ARG A 401 -16.11 -0.08 22.41
N ARG A 402 -15.96 0.95 23.24
CA ARG A 402 -16.43 1.01 24.63
C ARG A 402 -17.94 1.28 24.75
N TYR A 403 -18.52 1.91 23.73
CA TYR A 403 -19.94 2.26 23.69
C TYR A 403 -20.72 1.47 22.64
N PHE A 404 -20.08 0.48 22.02
CA PHE A 404 -20.70 -0.39 21.03
C PHE A 404 -21.96 -1.07 21.59
N PRO A 405 -23.08 -1.17 20.84
CA PRO A 405 -23.27 -0.89 19.40
C PRO A 405 -23.63 0.56 19.04
N ARG A 406 -23.51 1.52 19.97
CA ARG A 406 -23.92 2.91 19.73
C ARG A 406 -23.02 3.58 18.68
N LEU A 407 -23.66 4.13 17.65
CA LEU A 407 -23.00 4.97 16.65
C LEU A 407 -22.56 6.29 17.31
N GLN A 408 -21.28 6.62 17.21
CA GLN A 408 -20.71 7.81 17.84
C GLN A 408 -20.87 9.04 16.94
N THR A 409 -20.37 8.96 15.71
CA THR A 409 -20.45 10.05 14.72
C THR A 409 -20.57 9.49 13.30
N THR A 410 -20.96 10.34 12.36
CA THR A 410 -20.96 10.01 10.92
C THR A 410 -20.31 11.14 10.15
N VAL A 411 -19.45 10.77 9.19
CA VAL A 411 -18.78 11.74 8.31
C VAL A 411 -19.33 11.58 6.91
N HIS A 412 -20.01 12.60 6.41
CA HIS A 412 -20.60 12.54 5.07
C HIS A 412 -19.53 12.68 3.98
N SER A 413 -19.34 11.61 3.21
CA SER A 413 -18.54 11.66 1.98
C SER A 413 -19.39 12.20 0.84
N GLY A 414 -20.54 11.57 0.59
CA GLY A 414 -21.32 11.67 -0.65
C GLY A 414 -20.92 10.62 -1.69
N GLY A 415 -19.77 9.96 -1.55
CA GLY A 415 -19.31 8.84 -2.39
C GLY A 415 -19.49 7.47 -1.72
N ARG A 416 -19.41 6.41 -2.52
CA ARG A 416 -19.45 5.01 -2.06
C ARG A 416 -18.02 4.51 -1.87
N LEU A 417 -17.57 4.49 -0.63
CA LEU A 417 -16.19 4.16 -0.28
C LEU A 417 -16.05 2.64 -0.04
N CYS A 418 -15.06 2.01 -0.66
CA CYS A 418 -14.84 0.56 -0.58
C CYS A 418 -13.49 0.16 0.01
N GLY A 419 -12.58 1.10 0.26
CA GLY A 419 -11.32 0.82 0.96
C GLY A 419 -11.00 1.92 1.96
N LEU A 420 -10.42 1.52 3.09
CA LEU A 420 -9.92 2.39 4.15
C LEU A 420 -8.49 1.96 4.53
N ALA A 421 -7.61 2.93 4.74
CA ALA A 421 -6.26 2.71 5.22
C ALA A 421 -5.79 3.86 6.12
N SER A 422 -4.95 3.57 7.11
CA SER A 422 -4.27 4.58 7.91
C SER A 422 -2.95 4.99 7.27
N VAL A 423 -2.62 6.27 7.38
CA VAL A 423 -1.36 6.87 6.92
C VAL A 423 -0.76 7.68 8.08
N PRO A 424 0.42 7.28 8.60
CA PRO A 424 1.21 6.11 8.20
C PRO A 424 0.54 4.77 8.55
N ALA A 425 0.97 3.69 7.90
CA ALA A 425 0.54 2.33 8.27
C ALA A 425 0.88 2.02 9.74
N PRO A 426 0.08 1.17 10.43
CA PRO A 426 0.41 0.71 11.78
C PRO A 426 1.82 0.13 11.84
N ARG A 427 2.60 0.55 12.83
CA ARG A 427 3.99 0.10 13.02
C ARG A 427 4.04 -0.94 14.13
N PHE A 428 4.72 -2.04 13.84
CA PHE A 428 5.11 -3.00 14.86
C PHE A 428 6.59 -3.38 14.70
N PRO A 429 7.34 -3.55 15.80
CA PRO A 429 6.94 -3.26 17.18
C PRO A 429 6.80 -1.75 17.44
N VAL A 430 5.86 -1.37 18.30
CA VAL A 430 5.76 0.00 18.85
C VAL A 430 6.94 0.18 19.79
N PHE A 431 7.96 0.92 19.38
CA PHE A 431 9.14 1.20 20.20
C PHE A 431 8.80 2.22 21.30
N SER A 432 9.33 2.02 22.50
CA SER A 432 9.05 2.76 23.73
C SER A 432 9.23 4.28 23.66
N ASP A 433 9.99 4.78 22.69
CA ASP A 433 10.26 6.20 22.47
C ASP A 433 9.23 6.89 21.54
N SER A 434 8.18 6.19 21.10
CA SER A 434 7.20 6.76 20.18
C SER A 434 6.24 7.70 20.91
N THR A 435 6.51 9.00 20.84
CA THR A 435 5.47 10.02 20.97
C THR A 435 4.41 9.70 19.92
N TYR A 436 3.20 9.36 20.35
CA TYR A 436 2.09 9.17 19.42
C TYR A 436 1.83 10.49 18.69
N PRO A 437 1.62 10.48 17.37
CA PRO A 437 1.27 11.70 16.66
C PRO A 437 -0.08 12.21 17.18
N GLU A 438 -0.20 13.52 17.36
CA GLU A 438 -1.43 14.16 17.86
C GLU A 438 -2.64 13.94 16.92
N SER A 439 -2.34 13.62 15.65
CA SER A 439 -3.34 13.31 14.64
C SER A 439 -2.89 12.17 13.74
N HIS A 440 -3.84 11.35 13.28
CA HIS A 440 -3.59 10.34 12.24
C HIS A 440 -4.41 10.64 10.99
N SER A 441 -3.80 10.44 9.81
CA SER A 441 -4.53 10.55 8.55
C SER A 441 -5.19 9.21 8.21
N VAL A 442 -6.45 9.27 7.78
CA VAL A 442 -7.22 8.14 7.28
C VAL A 442 -7.54 8.42 5.82
N VAL A 443 -7.15 7.49 4.95
CA VAL A 443 -7.43 7.55 3.52
C VAL A 443 -8.57 6.60 3.20
N ALA A 444 -9.53 7.09 2.42
CA ALA A 444 -10.62 6.31 1.88
C ALA A 444 -10.59 6.34 0.35
N CYS A 445 -10.94 5.23 -0.27
CA CYS A 445 -11.08 5.14 -1.73
C CYS A 445 -12.44 4.55 -2.13
N GLY A 446 -12.92 4.94 -3.30
CA GLY A 446 -14.13 4.36 -3.88
C GLY A 446 -14.58 5.09 -5.12
N ASP A 447 -15.89 5.34 -5.24
CA ASP A 447 -16.49 6.07 -6.35
C ASP A 447 -17.41 7.21 -5.93
N TYR A 448 -17.37 8.30 -6.68
CA TYR A 448 -18.31 9.42 -6.62
C TYR A 448 -18.83 9.69 -8.03
N ASN A 449 -20.14 9.56 -8.24
CA ASN A 449 -20.79 9.71 -9.54
C ASN A 449 -20.13 8.87 -10.65
N GLY A 450 -19.70 7.64 -10.33
CA GLY A 450 -19.06 6.71 -11.26
C GLY A 450 -17.56 6.96 -11.54
N ARG A 451 -16.97 8.04 -11.01
CA ARG A 451 -15.53 8.31 -11.10
C ARG A 451 -14.81 7.92 -9.80
N GLY A 452 -13.52 7.61 -9.90
CA GLY A 452 -12.70 7.28 -8.74
C GLY A 452 -12.58 8.45 -7.77
N SER A 453 -12.78 8.18 -6.48
CA SER A 453 -12.64 9.16 -5.41
C SER A 453 -11.58 8.70 -4.42
N LEU A 454 -10.55 9.52 -4.19
CA LEU A 454 -9.56 9.37 -3.12
C LEU A 454 -9.79 10.49 -2.10
N GLU A 455 -10.13 10.13 -0.86
CA GLU A 455 -10.52 11.08 0.19
C GLU A 455 -9.62 10.91 1.40
N LEU A 456 -9.15 12.02 1.95
CA LEU A 456 -8.28 12.08 3.12
C LEU A 456 -9.06 12.73 4.26
N TYR A 457 -8.94 12.12 5.42
CA TYR A 457 -9.57 12.54 6.65
C TYR A 457 -8.51 12.61 7.75
N ASN A 458 -8.71 13.54 8.68
CA ASN A 458 -7.86 13.73 9.82
C ASN A 458 -8.58 13.24 11.08
N LEU A 459 -7.99 12.27 11.77
CA LEU A 459 -8.46 11.71 13.03
C LEU A 459 -7.74 12.43 14.18
N LYS A 460 -8.50 13.09 15.06
CA LYS A 460 -7.99 13.87 16.20
C LYS A 460 -8.63 13.43 17.53
N PRO A 461 -7.92 13.52 18.66
CA PRO A 461 -8.52 13.31 19.97
C PRO A 461 -9.48 14.44 20.34
N VAL A 462 -10.50 14.14 21.16
CA VAL A 462 -11.50 15.12 21.63
C VAL A 462 -11.14 15.73 22.98
N SER A 463 -10.35 15.02 23.81
CA SER A 463 -10.03 15.40 25.19
C SER A 463 -8.53 15.51 25.39
N GLU A 464 -8.06 16.66 25.88
CA GLU A 464 -6.64 16.94 26.18
C GLU A 464 -6.22 16.54 27.59
N GLU A 465 -7.17 16.19 28.47
CA GLU A 465 -6.91 16.12 29.93
C GLU A 465 -6.45 14.75 30.46
N ASP A 466 -6.54 13.67 29.66
CA ASP A 466 -6.10 12.31 30.04
C ASP A 466 -5.32 11.64 28.89
N HIS A 467 -3.98 11.55 29.01
CA HIS A 467 -3.10 10.94 27.99
C HIS A 467 -3.13 9.40 27.95
N SER A 468 -4.06 8.74 28.63
CA SER A 468 -4.19 7.28 28.53
C SER A 468 -4.90 6.88 27.24
N PRO A 469 -4.30 6.04 26.37
CA PRO A 469 -4.93 5.61 25.12
C PRO A 469 -6.25 4.86 25.36
N SER A 470 -6.46 4.29 26.55
CA SER A 470 -7.68 3.56 26.91
C SER A 470 -8.92 4.45 27.06
N ASN A 471 -8.75 5.73 27.42
CA ASN A 471 -9.86 6.64 27.70
C ASN A 471 -10.16 7.60 26.54
N MET A 472 -9.34 7.59 25.49
CA MET A 472 -9.38 8.58 24.43
C MET A 472 -10.56 8.41 23.49
N THR A 473 -11.25 9.51 23.23
CA THR A 473 -12.32 9.62 22.23
C THR A 473 -11.80 10.39 21.02
N SER A 474 -12.15 9.94 19.81
CA SER A 474 -11.65 10.54 18.56
C SER A 474 -12.76 11.18 17.72
N THR A 475 -12.41 12.20 16.94
CA THR A 475 -13.25 12.79 15.88
C THR A 475 -12.55 12.70 14.53
N LEU A 476 -13.32 12.37 13.49
CA LEU A 476 -12.83 12.25 12.12
C LEU A 476 -13.34 13.44 11.30
N ASN A 477 -12.42 14.23 10.74
CA ASN A 477 -12.75 15.43 9.97
C ASN A 477 -12.25 15.30 8.52
N PRO A 478 -13.03 15.70 7.50
CA PRO A 478 -12.57 15.67 6.11
C PRO A 478 -11.48 16.72 5.88
N GLU A 479 -10.39 16.33 5.25
CA GLU A 479 -9.25 17.21 4.95
C GLU A 479 -9.16 17.50 3.45
N TYR A 480 -9.23 16.46 2.61
CA TYR A 480 -9.11 16.60 1.17
C TYR A 480 -9.92 15.53 0.43
N LYS A 481 -10.47 15.87 -0.74
CA LYS A 481 -11.23 14.94 -1.59
C LYS A 481 -10.81 15.12 -3.05
N ASN A 482 -10.13 14.13 -3.62
CA ASN A 482 -9.80 14.09 -5.04
C ASN A 482 -10.82 13.24 -5.81
N ARG A 483 -11.75 13.92 -6.49
CA ARG A 483 -12.83 13.30 -7.29
C ARG A 483 -12.71 13.53 -8.79
N GLN A 484 -11.74 14.34 -9.20
CA GLN A 484 -11.61 14.81 -10.58
C GLN A 484 -10.43 14.17 -11.29
N SER A 485 -9.28 14.06 -10.61
CA SER A 485 -8.03 13.58 -11.21
C SER A 485 -7.56 12.23 -10.67
N ALA A 486 -8.18 11.70 -9.61
CA ALA A 486 -7.79 10.43 -9.01
C ALA A 486 -7.85 9.26 -10.03
N ALA A 487 -9.03 8.99 -10.60
CA ALA A 487 -9.21 8.05 -11.70
C ALA A 487 -10.52 8.30 -12.46
N SER A 488 -10.57 7.92 -13.74
CA SER A 488 -11.78 7.94 -14.57
C SER A 488 -12.79 6.88 -14.13
N SER A 489 -12.33 5.80 -13.51
CA SER A 489 -13.14 4.70 -13.00
C SER A 489 -13.01 4.54 -11.48
N LYS A 490 -13.86 3.69 -10.88
CA LYS A 490 -13.88 3.42 -9.45
C LYS A 490 -12.52 2.96 -8.92
N LEU A 491 -12.11 3.50 -7.77
CA LEU A 491 -10.97 2.97 -7.02
C LEU A 491 -11.38 1.71 -6.26
N LEU A 492 -10.54 0.68 -6.29
CA LEU A 492 -10.86 -0.64 -5.75
C LEU A 492 -10.21 -0.88 -4.38
N SER A 493 -8.95 -0.47 -4.21
CA SER A 493 -8.19 -0.70 -2.98
C SER A 493 -7.19 0.43 -2.75
N VAL A 494 -6.84 0.68 -1.49
CA VAL A 494 -5.92 1.74 -1.05
C VAL A 494 -5.06 1.24 0.10
N GLY A 495 -3.82 1.70 0.17
CA GLY A 495 -2.88 1.38 1.25
C GLY A 495 -1.81 2.44 1.43
N SER A 496 -1.12 2.39 2.57
CA SER A 496 0.08 3.21 2.84
C SER A 496 1.33 2.40 2.48
N HIS A 497 2.14 2.92 1.55
CA HIS A 497 3.33 2.25 1.02
C HIS A 497 4.55 3.19 1.11
N GLY A 498 5.38 2.96 2.13
CA GLY A 498 6.47 3.88 2.49
C GLY A 498 5.95 5.28 2.84
N ASN A 499 6.57 6.32 2.28
CA ASN A 499 6.12 7.71 2.47
C ASN A 499 5.03 8.13 1.46
N ARG A 500 4.25 7.19 0.93
CA ARG A 500 3.27 7.43 -0.14
C ARG A 500 1.95 6.72 0.12
N ILE A 501 0.92 7.17 -0.58
CA ILE A 501 -0.36 6.46 -0.70
C ILE A 501 -0.34 5.69 -2.01
N VAL A 502 -0.77 4.44 -1.99
CA VAL A 502 -0.97 3.62 -3.19
C VAL A 502 -2.43 3.25 -3.32
N PHE A 503 -2.96 3.27 -4.54
CA PHE A 503 -4.33 2.82 -4.82
C PHE A 503 -4.45 2.19 -6.21
N SER A 504 -5.43 1.30 -6.36
CA SER A 504 -5.78 0.67 -7.63
C SER A 504 -7.13 1.14 -8.17
N ASP A 505 -7.29 1.14 -9.49
CA ASP A 505 -8.55 1.46 -10.16
C ASP A 505 -9.11 0.29 -11.00
N ALA A 506 -10.35 0.45 -11.44
CA ALA A 506 -11.05 -0.53 -12.27
C ALA A 506 -10.58 -0.57 -13.74
N GLU A 507 -9.60 0.24 -14.12
CA GLU A 507 -8.92 0.21 -15.43
C GLU A 507 -7.60 -0.59 -15.39
N GLY A 508 -7.24 -1.11 -14.21
CA GLY A 508 -6.01 -1.88 -14.01
C GLY A 508 -4.77 -1.01 -13.75
N ASN A 509 -4.95 0.28 -13.47
CA ASN A 509 -3.85 1.14 -13.01
C ASN A 509 -3.63 0.97 -11.51
N ILE A 510 -2.36 1.06 -11.12
CA ILE A 510 -1.88 1.24 -9.76
C ILE A 510 -1.14 2.58 -9.75
N LYS A 511 -1.54 3.48 -8.84
CA LYS A 511 -0.98 4.82 -8.73
C LYS A 511 -0.43 5.05 -7.33
N TRP A 512 0.69 5.77 -7.27
CA TRP A 512 1.30 6.27 -6.05
C TRP A 512 1.19 7.78 -6.02
N THR A 513 0.71 8.33 -4.91
CA THR A 513 0.67 9.76 -4.66
C THR A 513 1.39 10.09 -3.38
N GLU A 514 1.80 11.35 -3.22
CA GLU A 514 2.22 11.85 -1.91
C GLU A 514 1.09 11.71 -0.89
N ARG A 515 1.41 11.75 0.40
CA ARG A 515 0.41 11.57 1.47
C ARG A 515 -0.67 12.63 1.53
N ASN A 516 -0.48 13.76 0.84
CA ASN A 516 -1.50 14.78 0.63
C ASN A 516 -2.56 14.40 -0.44
N GLY A 517 -2.39 13.29 -1.16
CA GLY A 517 -3.30 12.79 -2.18
C GLY A 517 -3.38 13.64 -3.47
N ARG A 518 -2.53 14.66 -3.62
CA ARG A 518 -2.56 15.63 -4.73
C ARG A 518 -1.53 15.31 -5.81
N SER A 519 -0.29 15.08 -5.39
CA SER A 519 0.84 14.93 -6.32
C SER A 519 1.03 13.45 -6.67
N GLU A 520 0.84 13.11 -7.95
CA GLU A 520 1.17 11.79 -8.47
C GLU A 520 2.69 11.62 -8.48
N VAL A 521 3.14 10.59 -7.75
CA VAL A 521 4.52 10.16 -7.74
C VAL A 521 4.74 9.27 -8.96
N ARG A 522 3.91 8.22 -9.09
CA ARG A 522 4.04 7.22 -10.15
C ARG A 522 2.73 6.54 -10.51
N ARG A 523 2.75 5.89 -11.67
CA ARG A 523 1.66 5.08 -12.21
C ARG A 523 2.20 3.89 -12.95
N TRP A 524 1.50 2.78 -12.81
CA TRP A 524 1.77 1.54 -13.53
C TRP A 524 0.45 0.87 -13.90
N ASN A 525 0.41 0.18 -15.03
CA ASN A 525 -0.80 -0.54 -15.46
C ASN A 525 -0.47 -2.02 -15.68
N ILE A 526 -1.29 -2.89 -15.10
CA ILE A 526 -1.10 -4.35 -15.09
C ILE A 526 -1.18 -4.93 -16.50
N ASN A 527 -1.99 -4.32 -17.37
CA ASN A 527 -2.29 -4.83 -18.71
C ASN A 527 -1.26 -4.39 -19.75
N THR A 528 -0.63 -3.22 -19.58
CA THR A 528 0.42 -2.72 -20.50
C THR A 528 1.79 -3.30 -20.24
N SER A 529 1.98 -3.91 -19.07
CA SER A 529 3.28 -4.40 -18.58
C SER A 529 3.49 -5.90 -18.80
N GLN A 530 2.59 -6.57 -19.51
CA GLN A 530 2.96 -7.82 -20.17
C GLN A 530 4.13 -7.50 -21.11
N PRO A 531 5.31 -8.12 -20.95
CA PRO A 531 6.32 -8.03 -21.98
C PRO A 531 5.65 -8.51 -23.27
N GLN A 532 5.50 -7.61 -24.23
CA GLN A 532 5.25 -7.97 -25.61
C GLN A 532 6.40 -8.89 -25.98
N ILE A 533 6.20 -10.21 -25.93
CA ILE A 533 7.13 -11.16 -26.53
C ILE A 533 7.15 -10.78 -28.02
N PRO A 534 8.23 -10.22 -28.58
CA PRO A 534 8.21 -9.70 -29.95
C PRO A 534 8.21 -10.79 -31.02
N PHE A 535 8.01 -12.05 -30.65
CA PHE A 535 8.11 -13.19 -31.56
C PHE A 535 6.91 -14.13 -31.44
N GLY A 536 5.75 -13.59 -31.78
CA GLY A 536 4.66 -14.37 -32.36
C GLY A 536 4.37 -13.81 -33.73
N ARG A 537 5.00 -14.38 -34.77
CA ARG A 537 4.57 -14.19 -36.16
C ARG A 537 3.09 -14.61 -36.24
N ARG A 538 2.15 -13.67 -36.05
CA ARG A 538 0.82 -13.79 -36.63
C ARG A 538 1.04 -13.68 -38.13
N THR A 539 1.32 -14.80 -38.76
CA THR A 539 0.98 -15.00 -40.16
C THR A 539 -0.51 -14.71 -40.29
N GLN A 540 -0.83 -13.49 -40.70
CA GLN A 540 -2.07 -13.20 -41.40
C GLN A 540 -2.06 -14.05 -42.66
N GLN A 541 -2.49 -15.30 -42.55
CA GLN A 541 -3.02 -16.04 -43.68
C GLN A 541 -4.53 -15.76 -43.71
N PRO A 542 -5.05 -15.10 -44.76
CA PRO A 542 -6.47 -15.00 -44.96
C PRO A 542 -6.96 -16.38 -45.41
N SER A 543 -7.52 -17.16 -44.50
CA SER A 543 -8.27 -18.37 -44.89
C SER A 543 -9.74 -18.00 -45.05
N SER A 544 -10.24 -18.52 -46.17
CA SER A 544 -11.53 -18.28 -46.80
C SER A 544 -12.72 -18.50 -45.88
N GLN A 545 -13.74 -17.67 -46.12
CA GLN A 545 -15.11 -17.85 -45.70
C GLN A 545 -15.58 -19.30 -45.95
N THR A 546 -16.02 -19.95 -44.88
CA THR A 546 -17.04 -21.00 -44.97
C THR A 546 -18.15 -20.58 -44.02
N GLU A 547 -19.28 -20.22 -44.65
CA GLU A 547 -20.57 -20.06 -44.04
C GLU A 547 -21.01 -21.39 -43.40
N GLU A 548 -21.74 -21.28 -42.29
CA GLU A 548 -22.50 -22.32 -41.56
C GLU A 548 -22.04 -22.51 -40.11
N ASP A 549 -22.58 -21.68 -39.21
CA ASP A 549 -23.56 -22.20 -38.23
C ASP A 549 -24.23 -21.06 -37.46
N GLN A 550 -25.46 -20.75 -37.86
CA GLN A 550 -26.37 -19.87 -37.13
C GLN A 550 -26.93 -20.64 -35.94
N ARG A 551 -26.62 -20.19 -34.71
CA ARG A 551 -27.40 -20.53 -33.51
C ARG A 551 -27.78 -19.27 -32.73
N PRO A 552 -28.99 -19.24 -32.14
CA PRO A 552 -29.66 -18.00 -31.77
C PRO A 552 -29.02 -17.31 -30.57
N ARG A 553 -28.91 -15.98 -30.72
CA ARG A 553 -28.39 -15.00 -29.77
C ARG A 553 -29.26 -14.98 -28.51
N GLY A 554 -28.80 -15.60 -27.42
CA GLY A 554 -29.40 -15.47 -26.09
C GLY A 554 -29.17 -14.07 -25.49
N LEU A 555 -30.17 -13.57 -24.77
CA LEU A 555 -30.30 -12.22 -24.19
C LEU A 555 -29.31 -11.87 -23.05
N TRP A 556 -28.19 -12.57 -22.93
CA TRP A 556 -27.14 -12.30 -21.95
C TRP A 556 -25.81 -12.40 -22.69
N PRO A 557 -25.04 -11.30 -22.81
CA PRO A 557 -23.78 -11.38 -23.50
C PRO A 557 -22.81 -12.16 -22.60
N SER A 558 -22.63 -13.45 -22.91
CA SER A 558 -21.39 -14.15 -22.62
C SER A 558 -20.31 -13.45 -23.46
N GLN A 559 -19.78 -12.37 -22.91
CA GLN A 559 -18.51 -11.83 -23.37
C GLN A 559 -17.45 -12.70 -22.70
N SER A 560 -16.72 -13.48 -23.49
CA SER A 560 -15.32 -13.71 -23.18
C SER A 560 -14.65 -12.34 -23.33
N PRO A 561 -14.35 -11.60 -22.25
CA PRO A 561 -13.80 -10.27 -22.38
C PRO A 561 -12.35 -10.40 -22.79
N GLY A 562 -11.86 -9.48 -23.63
CA GLY A 562 -10.42 -9.24 -23.70
C GLY A 562 -9.87 -9.07 -22.29
N ASN A 563 -8.80 -9.81 -21.99
CA ASN A 563 -8.34 -10.18 -20.66
C ASN A 563 -7.71 -8.98 -19.90
N ASN A 564 -8.51 -8.00 -19.52
CA ASN A 564 -8.06 -6.85 -18.73
C ASN A 564 -8.09 -7.20 -17.24
N GLU A 565 -6.92 -7.46 -16.67
CA GLU A 565 -6.73 -7.70 -15.24
C GLU A 565 -6.81 -6.39 -14.46
N VAL A 566 -7.36 -6.47 -13.25
CA VAL A 566 -7.48 -5.34 -12.32
C VAL A 566 -7.02 -5.76 -10.93
N ALA A 567 -6.30 -4.87 -10.24
CA ALA A 567 -5.92 -5.09 -8.85
C ALA A 567 -7.12 -4.84 -7.93
N ARG A 568 -7.81 -5.91 -7.52
CA ARG A 568 -8.97 -5.84 -6.62
C ARG A 568 -8.58 -5.53 -5.18
N LYS A 569 -7.43 -6.02 -4.73
CA LYS A 569 -6.83 -5.72 -3.42
C LYS A 569 -5.34 -5.50 -3.56
N ILE A 570 -4.81 -4.51 -2.84
CA ILE A 570 -3.38 -4.26 -2.73
C ILE A 570 -2.96 -4.33 -1.26
N LEU A 571 -1.81 -4.94 -0.97
CA LEU A 571 -1.27 -5.04 0.38
C LEU A 571 0.24 -4.73 0.38
N PRO A 572 0.65 -3.59 0.96
CA PRO A 572 2.06 -3.28 1.19
C PRO A 572 2.69 -4.26 2.19
N THR A 573 3.91 -4.74 1.91
CA THR A 573 4.61 -5.68 2.81
C THR A 573 5.26 -4.98 4.01
N GLY A 574 5.58 -3.69 3.91
CA GLY A 574 6.18 -2.90 5.00
C GLY A 574 7.66 -3.24 5.25
N GLY A 575 8.37 -3.72 4.22
CA GLY A 575 9.81 -3.96 4.28
C GLY A 575 10.63 -2.67 4.21
N ASN A 576 11.96 -2.75 4.40
CA ASN A 576 12.89 -1.66 4.07
C ASN A 576 13.87 -2.10 2.96
N LEU A 577 14.56 -1.14 2.33
CA LEU A 577 15.71 -1.23 1.39
C LEU A 577 15.53 -2.01 0.08
N THR A 578 14.97 -3.22 0.11
CA THR A 578 14.68 -4.05 -1.07
C THR A 578 13.45 -4.94 -0.85
N GLY A 579 12.84 -4.84 0.34
CA GLY A 579 11.72 -5.67 0.78
C GLY A 579 10.36 -4.98 0.76
N ASP A 580 10.30 -3.68 0.45
CA ASP A 580 9.03 -2.95 0.32
C ASP A 580 8.40 -3.30 -1.04
N GLU A 581 7.65 -4.40 -1.03
CA GLU A 581 6.90 -4.91 -2.15
C GLU A 581 5.42 -4.56 -1.97
N LEU A 582 4.71 -4.48 -3.09
CA LEU A 582 3.27 -4.38 -3.11
C LEU A 582 2.67 -5.70 -3.61
N LEU A 583 1.93 -6.38 -2.75
CA LEU A 583 1.15 -7.53 -3.16
C LEU A 583 -0.13 -7.06 -3.87
N ILE A 584 -0.47 -7.74 -4.95
CA ILE A 584 -1.62 -7.44 -5.79
C ILE A 584 -2.46 -8.70 -5.94
N TRP A 585 -3.75 -8.62 -5.63
CA TRP A 585 -4.69 -9.70 -5.92
C TRP A 585 -5.66 -9.29 -7.02
N THR A 586 -5.71 -10.07 -8.10
CA THR A 586 -6.54 -9.76 -9.28
C THR A 586 -7.96 -10.31 -9.21
N GLY A 587 -8.25 -11.17 -8.24
CA GLY A 587 -9.47 -11.96 -8.18
C GLY A 587 -9.24 -13.46 -8.29
N GLU A 588 -8.14 -13.85 -8.92
CA GLU A 588 -7.80 -15.24 -9.22
C GLU A 588 -6.33 -15.56 -8.89
N ARG A 589 -5.46 -14.55 -8.98
CA ARG A 589 -4.00 -14.70 -8.81
C ARG A 589 -3.43 -13.62 -7.89
N ILE A 590 -2.28 -13.91 -7.30
CA ILE A 590 -1.52 -12.97 -6.49
C ILE A 590 -0.19 -12.65 -7.20
N GLY A 591 0.06 -11.37 -7.40
CA GLY A 591 1.31 -10.83 -7.92
C GLY A 591 2.07 -10.08 -6.84
N ARG A 592 3.39 -10.05 -6.98
CA ARG A 592 4.34 -9.29 -6.18
C ARG A 592 4.94 -8.21 -7.07
N LEU A 593 4.71 -6.96 -6.72
CA LEU A 593 5.29 -5.81 -7.40
C LEU A 593 6.47 -5.28 -6.58
N ASN A 594 7.62 -5.10 -7.23
CA ASN A 594 8.83 -4.56 -6.63
C ASN A 594 9.37 -3.37 -7.46
N PHE A 595 10.37 -2.68 -6.92
CA PHE A 595 11.05 -1.57 -7.59
C PHE A 595 12.52 -1.92 -7.91
N SER A 596 12.75 -3.10 -8.45
CA SER A 596 14.08 -3.56 -8.84
C SER A 596 14.08 -4.08 -10.28
N ILE A 597 15.27 -4.16 -10.85
CA ILE A 597 15.47 -4.91 -12.09
C ILE A 597 15.14 -6.39 -11.78
N PRO A 598 14.39 -7.10 -12.63
CA PRO A 598 14.10 -8.52 -12.43
C PRO A 598 15.41 -9.31 -12.26
N ALA A 599 15.46 -10.23 -11.28
CA ALA A 599 16.63 -11.08 -11.06
C ALA A 599 17.02 -11.90 -12.31
N ASP A 600 16.04 -12.22 -13.14
CA ASP A 600 16.19 -12.87 -14.46
C ASP A 600 17.10 -12.06 -15.41
N TYR A 601 17.29 -10.76 -15.15
CA TYR A 601 18.18 -9.87 -15.90
C TYR A 601 19.57 -9.74 -15.26
N GLU A 602 19.71 -9.98 -13.95
CA GLU A 602 20.99 -9.93 -13.22
C GLU A 602 21.75 -11.25 -13.28
N MET A 603 21.06 -12.39 -13.45
CA MET A 603 21.70 -13.70 -13.63
C MET A 603 22.48 -13.82 -14.95
N GLU A 604 22.29 -12.89 -15.89
CA GLU A 604 23.10 -12.79 -17.12
C GLU A 604 24.45 -12.06 -16.90
N VAL A 605 24.67 -11.41 -15.75
CA VAL A 605 25.79 -10.45 -15.59
C VAL A 605 26.89 -10.90 -14.64
N ASP A 606 26.68 -11.86 -13.72
CA ASP A 606 27.74 -12.26 -12.79
C ASP A 606 27.96 -13.79 -12.71
N GLY A 607 28.93 -14.29 -13.48
CA GLY A 607 29.87 -15.28 -12.94
C GLY A 607 29.72 -16.76 -13.30
N LYS A 608 29.30 -17.11 -14.52
CA LYS A 608 29.88 -18.22 -15.31
C LYS A 608 29.22 -18.28 -16.67
N GLU A 609 30.03 -18.24 -17.72
CA GLU A 609 29.67 -18.73 -19.05
C GLU A 609 29.14 -20.17 -18.92
N VAL A 610 27.83 -20.31 -18.87
CA VAL A 610 27.13 -21.53 -19.26
C VAL A 610 25.97 -21.06 -20.12
N ASP A 611 26.08 -21.35 -21.40
CA ASP A 611 25.09 -21.10 -22.42
C ASP A 611 23.72 -21.66 -22.01
N GLU A 612 22.78 -20.78 -21.70
CA GLU A 612 21.35 -21.09 -21.80
C GLU A 612 20.59 -19.95 -22.49
N ASP A 613 21.03 -19.63 -23.71
CA ASP A 613 20.08 -19.36 -24.81
C ASP A 613 19.94 -20.58 -25.74
N ASP A 614 20.49 -21.74 -25.33
CA ASP A 614 20.28 -23.02 -26.03
C ASP A 614 18.91 -23.67 -25.72
N GLY A 615 18.06 -23.01 -24.93
CA GLY A 615 16.74 -23.51 -24.57
C GLY A 615 15.62 -23.22 -25.59
N VAL A 616 15.78 -22.25 -26.51
CA VAL A 616 14.72 -21.86 -27.47
C VAL A 616 15.17 -21.86 -28.93
N PHE A 617 16.46 -22.08 -29.22
CA PHE A 617 16.98 -22.13 -30.60
C PHE A 617 17.83 -23.38 -30.91
N MET A 618 17.49 -24.55 -30.36
CA MET A 618 18.12 -25.84 -30.71
C MET A 618 18.03 -26.25 -32.21
N HIS A 619 17.56 -25.39 -33.11
CA HIS A 619 17.60 -25.64 -34.56
C HIS A 619 17.87 -24.37 -35.38
N ALA A 620 19.00 -23.69 -35.18
CA ALA A 620 19.70 -23.00 -36.27
C ALA A 620 21.14 -22.64 -35.86
N GLU A 621 22.13 -23.23 -36.51
CA GLU A 621 23.54 -22.80 -36.42
C GLU A 621 23.66 -21.34 -36.92
N VAL A 622 23.97 -20.40 -36.03
CA VAL A 622 24.28 -19.02 -36.39
C VAL A 622 25.63 -18.64 -35.76
N ASP A 623 26.54 -18.09 -36.56
CA ASP A 623 27.92 -17.75 -36.17
C ASP A 623 28.00 -16.71 -35.03
N GLU A 624 29.01 -16.84 -34.16
CA GLU A 624 29.27 -16.00 -32.97
C GLU A 624 29.33 -14.49 -33.26
N ALA A 625 29.91 -14.11 -34.41
CA ALA A 625 30.00 -12.71 -34.83
C ALA A 625 28.63 -12.07 -35.04
N THR A 626 27.65 -12.83 -35.52
CA THR A 626 26.27 -12.38 -35.71
C THR A 626 25.54 -12.19 -34.39
N ARG A 627 25.92 -12.95 -33.36
CA ARG A 627 25.33 -12.90 -32.01
C ARG A 627 25.79 -11.67 -31.23
N GLU A 628 27.07 -11.32 -31.34
CA GLU A 628 27.61 -10.07 -30.80
C GLU A 628 26.99 -8.84 -31.48
N GLU A 629 26.78 -8.90 -32.80
CA GLU A 629 26.14 -7.82 -33.55
C GLU A 629 24.68 -7.61 -33.12
N MET A 630 23.94 -8.67 -32.79
CA MET A 630 22.58 -8.57 -32.24
C MET A 630 22.57 -7.97 -30.84
N ARG A 631 23.54 -8.28 -29.97
CA ARG A 631 23.67 -7.66 -28.64
C ARG A 631 24.01 -6.17 -28.73
N HIS A 632 24.87 -5.79 -29.68
CA HIS A 632 25.18 -4.39 -29.95
C HIS A 632 23.95 -3.64 -30.47
N ARG A 633 23.23 -4.23 -31.44
CA ARG A 633 21.98 -3.65 -31.97
C ARG A 633 20.91 -3.46 -30.90
N ARG A 634 20.77 -4.40 -29.95
CA ARG A 634 19.79 -4.31 -28.87
C ARG A 634 20.13 -3.21 -27.86
N ARG A 635 21.43 -2.97 -27.57
CA ARG A 635 21.88 -1.81 -26.79
C ARG A 635 21.64 -0.50 -27.54
N ASP A 636 21.96 -0.47 -28.82
CA ASP A 636 21.74 0.71 -29.67
C ASP A 636 20.25 1.04 -29.83
N ASP A 637 19.37 0.04 -29.88
CA ASP A 637 17.93 0.21 -29.94
C ASP A 637 17.39 0.78 -28.62
N TRP A 638 17.88 0.29 -27.48
CA TRP A 638 17.53 0.82 -26.16
C TRP A 638 17.99 2.27 -25.98
N GLU A 639 19.23 2.60 -26.39
CA GLU A 639 19.71 3.98 -26.37
C GLU A 639 18.94 4.89 -27.32
N ARG A 640 18.57 4.37 -28.50
CA ARG A 640 17.72 5.12 -29.44
C ARG A 640 16.34 5.35 -28.88
N GLU A 641 15.75 4.40 -28.18
CA GLU A 641 14.44 4.55 -27.54
C GLU A 641 14.48 5.57 -26.40
N GLN A 642 15.54 5.58 -25.59
CA GLN A 642 15.77 6.61 -24.56
C GLN A 642 15.94 8.01 -25.19
N ARG A 643 16.79 8.14 -26.21
CA ARG A 643 16.99 9.42 -26.92
C ARG A 643 15.72 9.88 -27.64
N TYR A 644 14.94 8.94 -28.19
CA TYR A 644 13.65 9.22 -28.80
C TYR A 644 12.62 9.67 -27.77
N GLY A 645 12.60 9.06 -26.59
CA GLY A 645 11.77 9.48 -25.45
C GLY A 645 12.09 10.90 -24.99
N ASP A 646 13.37 11.23 -24.85
CA ASP A 646 13.82 12.58 -24.49
C ASP A 646 13.53 13.60 -25.60
N TYR A 647 13.72 13.22 -26.87
CA TYR A 647 13.38 14.06 -28.01
C TYR A 647 11.87 14.33 -28.08
N MET A 648 11.04 13.30 -27.88
CA MET A 648 9.59 13.41 -27.89
C MET A 648 9.10 14.25 -26.70
N ARG A 649 9.71 14.11 -25.52
CA ARG A 649 9.44 14.96 -24.34
C ARG A 649 9.70 16.43 -24.66
N ARG A 650 10.87 16.74 -25.23
CA ARG A 650 11.23 18.11 -25.66
C ARG A 650 10.33 18.64 -26.76
N ALA A 651 9.88 17.80 -27.68
CA ALA A 651 8.95 18.18 -28.75
C ALA A 651 7.55 18.50 -28.19
N LEU A 652 7.05 17.70 -27.25
CA LEU A 652 5.79 17.93 -26.56
C LEU A 652 5.84 19.17 -25.65
N GLU A 653 6.98 19.42 -25.00
CA GLU A 653 7.22 20.65 -24.23
C GLU A 653 7.17 21.87 -25.16
N ARG A 654 7.83 21.83 -26.32
CA ARG A 654 7.74 22.92 -27.31
C ARG A 654 6.33 23.12 -27.83
N GLN A 655 5.58 22.06 -28.15
CA GLN A 655 4.18 22.19 -28.56
C GLN A 655 3.30 22.77 -27.44
N ALA A 656 3.52 22.37 -26.20
CA ALA A 656 2.81 22.92 -25.06
C ALA A 656 3.12 24.42 -24.85
N ASP A 657 4.37 24.82 -25.07
CA ASP A 657 4.81 26.21 -24.98
C ASP A 657 4.33 27.05 -26.17
N GLU A 658 4.27 26.48 -27.39
CA GLU A 658 3.67 27.12 -28.57
C GLU A 658 2.17 27.34 -28.40
N VAL A 659 1.43 26.37 -27.85
CA VAL A 659 -0.01 26.53 -27.54
C VAL A 659 -0.23 27.60 -26.46
N ARG A 660 0.66 27.68 -25.46
CA ARG A 660 0.63 28.76 -24.46
C ARG A 660 0.95 30.12 -25.06
N TRP A 661 1.91 30.18 -25.99
CA TRP A 661 2.29 31.40 -26.70
C TRP A 661 1.16 31.89 -27.63
N MET A 662 0.47 30.98 -28.32
CA MET A 662 -0.71 31.30 -29.13
C MET A 662 -1.92 31.70 -28.27
N GLY A 663 -2.12 31.07 -27.10
CA GLY A 663 -3.18 31.45 -26.17
C GLY A 663 -3.04 32.86 -25.58
N ASN A 664 -1.81 33.38 -25.49
CA ASN A 664 -1.52 34.71 -24.94
C ASN A 664 -1.58 35.84 -25.99
N ARG A 665 -1.83 35.52 -27.27
CA ARG A 665 -2.07 36.50 -28.35
C ARG A 665 -3.51 36.53 -28.85
N GLY A 666 -4.41 35.79 -28.20
CA GLY A 666 -5.83 35.69 -28.53
C GLY A 666 -6.75 36.42 -27.54
N LEU A 667 -6.38 37.62 -27.09
CA LEU A 667 -7.27 38.60 -26.45
C LEU A 667 -6.75 40.00 -26.80
N GLY A 668 -7.12 40.42 -28.01
CA GLY A 668 -7.16 41.80 -28.47
C GLY A 668 -8.53 42.04 -29.10
#